data_AF-F5XJH4-F1
#
_entry.id   AF-F5XJH4-F1
#
_cell.length_a   1.000
_cell.length_b   1.000
_cell.length_c   1.000
_cell.angle_alpha   90.00
_cell.angle_beta   90.00
_cell.angle_gamma   90.00
#
_symmetry.space_group_name_H-M   'P 1'
#
loop_
_entity.id
_entity.type
_entity.pdbx_description
1 polymer ?
#
loop_
_entity_poly.entity_id
_entity_poly.type
_entity_poly.pdbx_seq_one_letter_code
_entity_poly.pdbx_strand_id
1 'polypeptide(L)'
;MTTVARSSHATVVSPAMVHAMIDYVLGQRYGSRDGVLGIRGRLAGEDRLITEHRGRPVEVSYAESALAAREVLLGWRPDRWSVLVTDRGEDDLGAGVLAHLIGQRLRSPDPWQAVRQRFGAVAVDVRLTSIPAQQGIAQGLLELMPAQGWPAAPAGMLTRDHAFGSVARTVLGLDASALDLVSVLGWTTRADATRGLGELREAGGDALADAIVDWIADAAGEAAPAVRRLFRDGRPGDLVPLGLVVGFLHAETRHRHEAEVAVARLSGHLGGIGDGAVEQAMRLIGPQAETVTATLLTDDRTRPDADRTIAAADGLIRVAGAEGLAERSDLLRTGLQRRLHRLADGLRAPVAAAEEIEHAWQAVLGHVLARVDPRLPVFQASVRLARWLQVVESSDTSVNDTLAALSRRQADTDGWVDAAVNDAAGGVDDPALGTVLEGLLGLVRAVRDRHDLEFAQSLANGVRDEEGAEDGYLEHDGSRVYLLEHVLPEVVFPLARTELVLLLVLDGLSTGVATEVFTDLLDNPTAVWAERLDDGSPRRAAALAVLPSVTEVSRTSLLSGELVAGPQDRETRGYEELTRAHGLTGSPLFHKRDLEVARLGHSLADRVRHAIDDPGTRLVSAVLNTIDDALDRSDPAGTHWSVDAVKHLRPLLDRAREAGRTVVIASDHGHVVERRLGQQRAHPGSSTTRYRNAEEPVHADEVMIEGSRVLSADHRAVLAVSERLRYGPMKAGYHGGAAPAEVVIPVLIMVPIERAQDPGVRLAPSQQPAWWSEPVGAAHAPQSTGSPNVDPPTLFDDELADSSPLPRPDWVTRLLHSSAYRAQKQVVGRLAITDEQVSRVLTRLLTAPQHRLASQQCALVLEVAPARLPGALEQIRKLLNIEGYAVIAREPATGAVILDLELAVEQFGVTL
;
A
#
# COMPACT_ATOMS: atom_id res chain seq x y z
N MET A 1 41.81 -56.64 -45.28
CA MET A 1 40.64 -55.76 -45.38
C MET A 1 39.55 -56.38 -44.55
N THR A 2 39.41 -55.93 -43.30
CA THR A 2 38.46 -56.49 -42.34
C THR A 2 37.47 -55.37 -42.03
N THR A 3 36.32 -55.41 -42.69
CA THR A 3 35.25 -54.45 -42.50
C THR A 3 34.61 -54.74 -41.14
N VAL A 4 34.86 -53.86 -40.17
CA VAL A 4 34.19 -53.89 -38.87
C VAL A 4 32.69 -53.70 -39.11
N ALA A 5 31.91 -54.75 -38.87
CA ALA A 5 30.46 -54.66 -38.84
C ALA A 5 30.07 -53.73 -37.69
N ARG A 6 29.48 -52.58 -38.02
CA ARG A 6 28.80 -51.73 -37.04
C ARG A 6 27.67 -52.57 -36.41
N SER A 7 27.82 -52.90 -35.13
CA SER A 7 26.70 -53.32 -34.28
C SER A 7 25.63 -52.22 -34.32
N SER A 8 24.58 -52.41 -35.13
CA SER A 8 23.41 -51.54 -35.11
C SER A 8 22.64 -51.83 -33.82
N HIS A 9 22.62 -50.88 -32.88
CA HIS A 9 21.66 -50.93 -31.77
C HIS A 9 20.25 -51.04 -32.35
N ALA A 10 19.51 -52.10 -32.01
CA ALA A 10 18.13 -52.26 -32.43
C ALA A 10 17.28 -51.14 -31.79
N THR A 11 16.50 -50.42 -32.61
CA THR A 11 15.63 -49.33 -32.15
C THR A 11 14.62 -49.85 -31.13
N VAL A 12 14.48 -49.16 -29.99
CA VAL A 12 13.41 -49.44 -29.04
C VAL A 12 12.10 -48.92 -29.63
N VAL A 13 11.08 -49.78 -29.68
CA VAL A 13 9.78 -49.50 -30.30
C VAL A 13 8.79 -49.13 -29.20
N SER A 14 8.36 -47.87 -29.18
CA SER A 14 7.35 -47.36 -28.24
C SER A 14 5.92 -47.55 -28.78
N PRO A 15 4.88 -47.55 -27.91
CA PRO A 15 3.48 -47.59 -28.36
C PRO A 15 3.16 -46.48 -29.38
N ALA A 16 3.69 -45.27 -29.17
CA ALA A 16 3.48 -44.14 -30.07
C ALA A 16 4.08 -44.36 -31.46
N MET A 17 5.26 -45.01 -31.55
CA MET A 17 5.86 -45.41 -32.83
C MET A 17 5.03 -46.48 -33.54
N VAL A 18 4.45 -47.42 -32.80
CA VAL A 18 3.53 -48.43 -33.35
C VAL A 18 2.29 -47.75 -33.94
N HIS A 19 1.68 -46.82 -33.22
CA HIS A 19 0.51 -46.06 -33.67
C HIS A 19 0.82 -45.25 -34.94
N ALA A 20 1.99 -44.60 -34.98
CA ALA A 20 2.45 -43.88 -36.17
C ALA A 20 2.67 -44.82 -37.38
N MET A 21 3.21 -46.03 -37.16
CA MET A 21 3.41 -47.00 -38.23
C MET A 21 2.09 -47.57 -38.75
N ILE A 22 1.11 -47.78 -37.86
CA ILE A 22 -0.27 -48.14 -38.24
C ILE A 22 -0.88 -47.04 -39.11
N ASP A 23 -0.77 -45.77 -38.71
CA ASP A 23 -1.25 -44.62 -39.49
C ASP A 23 -0.58 -44.55 -40.88
N TYR A 24 0.74 -44.78 -40.93
CA TYR A 24 1.49 -44.80 -42.19
C TYR A 24 1.04 -45.92 -43.13
N VAL A 25 0.77 -47.12 -42.60
CA VAL A 25 0.25 -48.25 -43.37
C VAL A 25 -1.17 -47.96 -43.86
N LEU A 26 -2.02 -47.38 -43.01
CA LEU A 26 -3.39 -46.99 -43.36
C LEU A 26 -3.44 -45.90 -44.44
N GLY A 27 -2.47 -44.98 -44.46
CA GLY A 27 -2.36 -43.93 -45.47
C GLY A 27 -1.88 -44.42 -46.84
N GLN A 28 -1.26 -45.60 -46.90
CA GLN A 28 -0.85 -46.21 -48.16
C GLN A 28 -1.96 -47.12 -48.70
N ARG A 29 -2.17 -47.09 -50.02
CA ARG A 29 -3.13 -47.95 -50.73
C ARG A 29 -2.62 -49.41 -50.84
N TYR A 30 -2.17 -50.00 -49.74
CA TYR A 30 -1.87 -51.43 -49.70
C TYR A 30 -3.19 -52.21 -49.83
N GLY A 31 -3.27 -53.08 -50.83
CA GLY A 31 -4.42 -53.98 -51.00
C GLY A 31 -4.53 -54.94 -49.81
N SER A 32 -5.75 -55.05 -49.27
CA SER A 32 -6.15 -55.76 -48.03
C SER A 32 -5.56 -55.20 -46.72
N ARG A 33 -6.46 -54.90 -45.78
CA ARG A 33 -6.16 -54.38 -44.43
C ARG A 33 -5.89 -55.50 -43.41
N ASP A 34 -5.68 -56.72 -43.90
CA ASP A 34 -5.67 -57.95 -43.10
C ASP A 34 -4.25 -58.54 -43.13
N GLY A 35 -3.57 -58.52 -41.98
CA GLY A 35 -2.21 -59.04 -41.82
C GLY A 35 -1.53 -58.55 -40.55
N VAL A 36 -0.33 -59.04 -40.26
CA VAL A 36 0.47 -58.62 -39.10
C VAL A 36 1.44 -57.52 -39.52
N LEU A 37 1.49 -56.42 -38.76
CA LEU A 37 2.47 -55.36 -39.01
C LEU A 37 3.83 -55.78 -38.43
N GLY A 38 4.82 -56.04 -39.28
CA GLY A 38 6.17 -56.36 -38.84
C GLY A 38 7.03 -55.11 -38.64
N ILE A 39 7.66 -54.99 -37.47
CA ILE A 39 8.53 -53.88 -37.09
C ILE A 39 9.89 -54.44 -36.64
N ARG A 40 10.98 -53.90 -37.20
CA ARG A 40 12.34 -54.23 -36.76
C ARG A 40 12.71 -53.37 -35.56
N GLY A 41 13.01 -53.98 -34.42
CA GLY A 41 13.37 -53.29 -33.19
C GLY A 41 13.20 -54.18 -31.95
N ARG A 42 13.30 -53.58 -30.76
CA ARG A 42 13.01 -54.23 -29.48
C ARG A 42 11.84 -53.54 -28.80
N LEU A 43 10.96 -54.29 -28.15
CA LEU A 43 9.90 -53.69 -27.34
C LEU A 43 10.50 -53.21 -26.01
N ALA A 44 10.05 -52.05 -25.52
CA ALA A 44 10.53 -51.52 -24.24
C ALA A 44 9.92 -52.33 -23.08
N GLY A 45 10.76 -53.00 -22.29
CA GLY A 45 10.39 -53.59 -20.99
C GLY A 45 9.64 -54.94 -21.02
N GLU A 46 8.61 -55.09 -21.85
CA GLU A 46 7.74 -56.29 -21.89
C GLU A 46 7.85 -57.05 -23.22
N ASP A 47 7.56 -58.37 -23.21
CA ASP A 47 7.49 -59.18 -24.44
C ASP A 47 6.15 -59.01 -25.19
N ARG A 48 5.17 -58.37 -24.56
CA ARG A 48 3.84 -58.11 -25.14
C ARG A 48 3.23 -56.86 -24.54
N LEU A 49 2.66 -56.01 -25.38
CA LEU A 49 2.01 -54.76 -25.02
C LEU A 49 0.63 -54.69 -25.68
N ILE A 50 -0.39 -54.31 -24.92
CA ILE A 50 -1.75 -54.05 -25.45
C ILE A 50 -2.04 -52.56 -25.33
N THR A 51 -2.42 -51.94 -26.44
CA THR A 51 -2.80 -50.52 -26.53
C THR A 51 -4.03 -50.40 -27.43
N GLU A 52 -4.57 -49.19 -27.57
CA GLU A 52 -5.69 -48.90 -28.46
C GLU A 52 -5.31 -47.76 -29.41
N HIS A 53 -5.66 -47.91 -30.70
CA HIS A 53 -5.45 -46.85 -31.68
C HIS A 53 -6.63 -46.75 -32.65
N ARG A 54 -7.22 -45.55 -32.74
CA ARG A 54 -8.43 -45.26 -33.55
C ARG A 54 -9.62 -46.18 -33.25
N GLY A 55 -9.88 -46.47 -31.97
CA GLY A 55 -11.03 -47.29 -31.56
C GLY A 55 -10.86 -48.80 -31.79
N ARG A 56 -9.64 -49.26 -32.12
CA ARG A 56 -9.34 -50.67 -32.35
C ARG A 56 -8.18 -51.12 -31.44
N PRO A 57 -8.30 -52.27 -30.76
CA PRO A 57 -7.18 -52.81 -29.98
C PRO A 57 -5.95 -53.05 -30.86
N VAL A 58 -4.78 -52.82 -30.29
CA VAL A 58 -3.47 -53.06 -30.88
C VAL A 58 -2.70 -53.98 -29.94
N GLU A 59 -2.39 -55.17 -30.42
CA GLU A 59 -1.57 -56.15 -29.72
C GLU A 59 -0.18 -56.14 -30.35
N VAL A 60 0.81 -55.73 -29.55
CA VAL A 60 2.22 -55.71 -29.93
C VAL A 60 2.92 -56.86 -29.23
N SER A 61 3.63 -57.71 -29.97
CA SER A 61 4.35 -58.86 -29.42
C SER A 61 5.80 -58.83 -29.90
N TYR A 62 6.74 -58.97 -28.98
CA TYR A 62 8.15 -59.10 -29.27
C TYR A 62 8.49 -60.56 -29.59
N ALA A 63 9.26 -60.78 -30.65
CA ALA A 63 9.79 -62.08 -31.01
C ALA A 63 11.31 -62.02 -31.07
N GLU A 64 11.97 -62.72 -30.16
CA GLU A 64 13.42 -62.81 -30.10
C GLU A 64 14.04 -63.73 -31.16
N SER A 65 13.23 -64.52 -31.89
CA SER A 65 13.67 -65.48 -32.90
C SER A 65 12.63 -65.70 -34.00
N ALA A 66 13.04 -66.30 -35.12
CA ALA A 66 12.12 -66.68 -36.21
C ALA A 66 11.03 -67.69 -35.77
N LEU A 67 11.32 -68.53 -34.77
CA LEU A 67 10.34 -69.46 -34.20
C LEU A 67 9.30 -68.71 -33.35
N ALA A 68 9.75 -67.79 -32.49
CA ALA A 68 8.86 -66.92 -31.71
C ALA A 68 7.97 -66.06 -32.63
N ALA A 69 8.52 -65.58 -33.76
CA ALA A 69 7.74 -64.85 -34.76
C ALA A 69 6.61 -65.70 -35.34
N ARG A 70 6.83 -66.99 -35.61
CA ARG A 70 5.78 -67.91 -36.07
C ARG A 70 4.70 -68.13 -35.01
N GLU A 71 5.08 -68.23 -33.74
CA GLU A 71 4.15 -68.35 -32.63
C GLU A 71 3.23 -67.13 -32.53
N VAL A 72 3.78 -65.92 -32.64
CA VAL A 72 2.99 -64.68 -32.70
C VAL A 72 2.03 -64.69 -33.91
N LEU A 73 2.49 -65.13 -35.08
CA LEU A 73 1.66 -65.20 -36.28
C LEU A 73 0.49 -66.21 -36.14
N LEU A 74 0.67 -67.31 -35.43
CA LEU A 74 -0.39 -68.29 -35.15
C LEU A 74 -1.52 -67.71 -34.27
N GLY A 75 -1.19 -66.71 -33.45
CA GLY A 75 -2.14 -66.00 -32.59
C GLY A 75 -2.92 -64.87 -33.26
N TRP A 76 -2.69 -64.60 -34.55
CA TRP A 76 -3.28 -63.49 -35.28
C TRP A 76 -4.82 -63.52 -35.25
N ARG A 77 -5.44 -62.35 -35.03
CA ARG A 77 -6.89 -62.18 -35.12
C ARG A 77 -7.29 -60.97 -35.97
N PRO A 78 -8.37 -61.08 -36.77
CA PRO A 78 -8.81 -60.01 -37.65
C PRO A 78 -9.58 -58.90 -36.93
N ASP A 79 -9.93 -59.01 -35.65
CA ASP A 79 -10.67 -57.99 -34.90
C ASP A 79 -9.77 -56.84 -34.38
N ARG A 80 -8.46 -57.02 -34.39
CA ARG A 80 -7.47 -56.07 -33.83
C ARG A 80 -6.26 -55.87 -34.74
N TRP A 81 -5.45 -54.86 -34.44
CA TRP A 81 -4.10 -54.76 -35.00
C TRP A 81 -3.18 -55.74 -34.30
N SER A 82 -2.48 -56.57 -35.07
CA SER A 82 -1.41 -57.43 -34.56
C SER A 82 -0.08 -56.90 -35.07
N VAL A 83 0.86 -56.61 -34.17
CA VAL A 83 2.15 -56.00 -34.47
C VAL A 83 3.26 -56.90 -33.94
N LEU A 84 4.09 -57.41 -34.85
CA LEU A 84 5.26 -58.22 -34.52
C LEU A 84 6.48 -57.30 -34.44
N VAL A 85 7.12 -57.21 -33.29
CA VAL A 85 8.39 -56.48 -33.10
C VAL A 85 9.52 -57.50 -32.97
N THR A 86 10.63 -57.35 -33.71
CA THR A 86 11.76 -58.27 -33.61
C THR A 86 13.09 -57.61 -33.94
N ASP A 87 14.16 -57.97 -33.24
CA ASP A 87 15.53 -57.50 -33.51
C ASP A 87 16.23 -58.31 -34.60
N ARG A 88 15.60 -59.39 -35.08
CA ARG A 88 16.09 -60.26 -36.15
C ARG A 88 15.97 -59.58 -37.52
N GLY A 89 16.92 -59.89 -38.41
CA GLY A 89 16.88 -59.43 -39.80
C GLY A 89 15.89 -60.24 -40.64
N GLU A 90 15.48 -59.71 -41.79
CA GLU A 90 14.56 -60.40 -42.71
C GLU A 90 15.13 -61.75 -43.20
N ASP A 91 16.44 -61.82 -43.43
CA ASP A 91 17.14 -63.05 -43.82
C ASP A 91 17.02 -64.15 -42.76
N ASP A 92 17.00 -63.77 -41.49
CA ASP A 92 16.90 -64.68 -40.35
C ASP A 92 15.45 -65.14 -40.12
N LEU A 93 14.46 -64.27 -40.39
CA LEU A 93 13.04 -64.64 -40.35
C LEU A 93 12.62 -65.56 -41.50
N GLY A 94 13.20 -65.34 -42.69
CA GLY A 94 12.91 -66.09 -43.91
C GLY A 94 11.55 -65.76 -44.55
N ALA A 95 11.42 -66.09 -45.83
CA ALA A 95 10.26 -65.73 -46.66
C ALA A 95 8.90 -66.22 -46.11
N GLY A 96 8.88 -67.35 -45.39
CA GLY A 96 7.66 -67.90 -44.81
C GLY A 96 7.06 -67.04 -43.69
N VAL A 97 7.89 -66.39 -42.87
CA VAL A 97 7.41 -65.43 -41.85
C VAL A 97 7.04 -64.11 -42.52
N LEU A 98 7.90 -63.61 -43.43
CA LEU A 98 7.69 -62.34 -44.12
C LEU A 98 6.39 -62.31 -44.94
N ALA A 99 5.99 -63.42 -45.57
CA ALA A 99 4.76 -63.50 -46.37
C ALA A 99 3.47 -63.15 -45.60
N HIS A 100 3.46 -63.30 -44.27
CA HIS A 100 2.32 -62.98 -43.40
C HIS A 100 2.33 -61.52 -42.90
N LEU A 101 3.41 -60.79 -43.17
CA LEU A 101 3.56 -59.39 -42.77
C LEU A 101 2.97 -58.46 -43.83
N ILE A 102 2.39 -57.35 -43.39
CA ILE A 102 1.84 -56.33 -44.28
C ILE A 102 2.94 -55.75 -45.18
N GLY A 103 2.83 -56.02 -46.48
CA GLY A 103 3.82 -55.63 -47.49
C GLY A 103 5.05 -56.54 -47.54
N GLN A 104 4.96 -57.74 -46.96
CA GLN A 104 5.95 -58.82 -47.02
C GLN A 104 7.36 -58.44 -46.54
N ARG A 105 7.45 -57.55 -45.54
CA ARG A 105 8.72 -57.00 -45.05
C ARG A 105 8.62 -56.56 -43.59
N LEU A 106 9.76 -56.51 -42.90
CA LEU A 106 9.93 -55.76 -41.66
C LEU A 106 10.07 -54.27 -41.97
N ARG A 107 9.40 -53.44 -41.18
CA ARG A 107 9.58 -51.99 -41.24
C ARG A 107 10.51 -51.58 -40.12
N SER A 108 11.62 -50.93 -40.45
CA SER A 108 12.43 -50.22 -39.46
C SER A 108 11.76 -48.87 -39.19
N PRO A 109 11.21 -48.62 -37.99
CA PRO A 109 10.60 -47.34 -37.71
C PRO A 109 11.71 -46.30 -37.59
N ASP A 110 11.60 -45.23 -38.39
CA ASP A 110 12.37 -44.01 -38.20
C ASP A 110 11.51 -43.05 -37.35
N PRO A 111 11.84 -42.84 -36.06
CA PRO A 111 11.09 -41.95 -35.18
C PRO A 111 10.94 -40.55 -35.77
N TRP A 112 11.94 -40.05 -36.50
CA TRP A 112 11.86 -38.73 -37.13
C TRP A 112 10.86 -38.68 -38.28
N GLN A 113 10.65 -39.78 -39.00
CA GLN A 113 9.60 -39.86 -40.01
C GLN A 113 8.20 -39.76 -39.37
N ALA A 114 8.00 -40.39 -38.20
CA ALA A 114 6.76 -40.29 -37.44
C ALA A 114 6.54 -38.88 -36.89
N VAL A 115 7.56 -38.29 -36.25
CA VAL A 115 7.52 -36.89 -35.77
C VAL A 115 7.20 -35.94 -36.91
N ARG A 116 7.87 -36.08 -38.06
CA ARG A 116 7.62 -35.26 -39.26
C ARG A 116 6.15 -35.29 -39.68
N GLN A 117 5.52 -36.48 -39.69
CA GLN A 117 4.11 -36.63 -40.02
C GLN A 117 3.20 -35.99 -38.96
N ARG A 118 3.49 -36.14 -37.66
CA ARG A 118 2.69 -35.58 -36.57
C ARG A 118 2.70 -34.04 -36.55
N PHE A 119 3.80 -33.43 -36.95
CA PHE A 119 3.90 -31.98 -37.13
C PHE A 119 3.43 -31.50 -38.53
N GLY A 120 2.93 -32.39 -39.40
CA GLY A 120 2.52 -32.01 -40.76
C GLY A 120 3.65 -31.42 -41.62
N ALA A 121 4.91 -31.76 -41.31
CA ALA A 121 6.08 -31.23 -42.00
C ALA A 121 6.44 -32.06 -43.26
N VAL A 122 7.08 -31.41 -44.23
CA VAL A 122 7.66 -32.05 -45.43
C VAL A 122 9.10 -32.48 -45.17
N ALA A 123 9.84 -31.72 -44.36
CA ALA A 123 11.22 -31.99 -43.99
C ALA A 123 11.48 -31.71 -42.49
N VAL A 124 12.53 -32.32 -41.95
CA VAL A 124 13.02 -32.08 -40.58
C VAL A 124 14.38 -31.40 -40.68
N ASP A 125 14.58 -30.35 -39.87
CA ASP A 125 15.84 -29.63 -39.81
C ASP A 125 16.98 -30.55 -39.32
N VAL A 126 18.13 -30.49 -40.01
CA VAL A 126 19.32 -31.25 -39.66
C VAL A 126 19.74 -30.98 -38.21
N ARG A 127 19.52 -29.76 -37.70
CA ARG A 127 19.83 -29.36 -36.32
C ARG A 127 19.13 -30.21 -35.27
N LEU A 128 17.94 -30.76 -35.56
CA LEU A 128 17.23 -31.67 -34.66
C LEU A 128 17.81 -33.09 -34.72
N THR A 129 18.20 -33.54 -35.91
CA THR A 129 18.77 -34.88 -36.15
C THR A 129 20.27 -34.96 -35.86
N SER A 130 20.95 -33.83 -35.64
CA SER A 130 22.36 -33.79 -35.26
C SER A 130 22.59 -33.79 -33.75
N ILE A 131 21.54 -33.67 -32.93
CA ILE A 131 21.65 -33.64 -31.46
C ILE A 131 22.05 -35.05 -30.96
N PRO A 132 22.98 -35.16 -29.99
CA PRO A 132 23.21 -36.41 -29.28
C PRO A 132 21.90 -37.01 -28.75
N ALA A 133 21.77 -38.34 -28.77
CA ALA A 133 20.54 -39.03 -28.39
C ALA A 133 19.27 -38.61 -29.18
N GLN A 134 19.42 -38.14 -30.43
CA GLN A 134 18.30 -37.75 -31.32
C GLN A 134 17.13 -38.75 -31.41
N GLN A 135 17.38 -40.05 -31.22
CA GLN A 135 16.33 -41.07 -31.21
C GLN A 135 15.42 -40.94 -29.98
N GLY A 136 15.99 -40.64 -28.80
CA GLY A 136 15.22 -40.37 -27.58
C GLY A 136 14.43 -39.07 -27.66
N ILE A 137 14.98 -38.03 -28.31
CA ILE A 137 14.27 -36.77 -28.56
C ILE A 137 13.02 -37.01 -29.43
N ALA A 138 13.17 -37.75 -30.53
CA ALA A 138 12.06 -38.06 -31.42
C ALA A 138 10.99 -38.93 -30.72
N GLN A 139 11.40 -39.86 -29.86
CA GLN A 139 10.48 -40.66 -29.04
C GLN A 139 9.70 -39.78 -28.06
N GLY A 140 10.37 -38.92 -27.30
CA GLY A 140 9.71 -38.02 -26.35
C GLY A 140 8.70 -37.07 -27.02
N LEU A 141 9.02 -36.58 -28.23
CA LEU A 141 8.09 -35.74 -29.01
C LEU A 141 6.81 -36.50 -29.41
N LEU A 142 6.90 -37.82 -29.60
CA LEU A 142 5.72 -38.64 -29.89
C LEU A 142 4.93 -38.97 -28.63
N GLU A 143 5.61 -39.15 -27.50
CA GLU A 143 5.00 -39.47 -26.20
C GLU A 143 4.25 -38.27 -25.61
N LEU A 144 4.80 -37.05 -25.73
CA LEU A 144 4.18 -35.81 -25.26
C LEU A 144 3.11 -35.23 -26.19
N MET A 145 2.74 -35.95 -27.26
CA MET A 145 1.80 -35.43 -28.25
C MET A 145 0.42 -35.15 -27.60
N PRO A 146 -0.09 -33.91 -27.65
CA PRO A 146 -1.38 -33.59 -27.07
C PRO A 146 -2.51 -34.24 -27.88
N ALA A 147 -3.70 -34.38 -27.27
CA ALA A 147 -4.84 -35.06 -27.90
C ALA A 147 -5.26 -34.45 -29.25
N GLN A 148 -5.15 -33.13 -29.39
CA GLN A 148 -5.40 -32.38 -30.62
C GLN A 148 -4.28 -32.48 -31.68
N GLY A 149 -3.16 -33.12 -31.33
CA GLY A 149 -1.95 -33.20 -32.15
C GLY A 149 -1.06 -31.96 -32.03
N TRP A 150 0.15 -32.07 -32.59
CA TRP A 150 1.10 -30.96 -32.62
C TRP A 150 0.67 -29.85 -33.59
N PRO A 151 1.00 -28.57 -33.31
CA PRO A 151 0.78 -27.49 -34.27
C PRO A 151 1.63 -27.71 -35.53
N ALA A 152 1.03 -27.49 -36.69
CA ALA A 152 1.67 -27.75 -37.97
C ALA A 152 2.95 -26.92 -38.15
N ALA A 153 3.99 -27.54 -38.71
CA ALA A 153 5.28 -26.89 -38.96
C ALA A 153 5.13 -25.76 -40.01
N PRO A 154 5.51 -24.50 -39.69
CA PRO A 154 5.46 -23.40 -40.62
C PRO A 154 6.25 -23.69 -41.89
N ALA A 155 5.69 -23.34 -43.06
CA ALA A 155 6.29 -23.57 -44.37
C ALA A 155 6.72 -25.04 -44.66
N GLY A 156 6.20 -26.02 -43.90
CA GLY A 156 6.50 -27.43 -44.09
C GLY A 156 7.88 -27.88 -43.61
N MET A 157 8.61 -27.08 -42.82
CA MET A 157 9.91 -27.45 -42.26
C MET A 157 9.84 -27.52 -40.73
N LEU A 158 10.11 -28.69 -40.15
CA LEU A 158 10.17 -28.84 -38.69
C LEU A 158 11.52 -28.38 -38.17
N THR A 159 11.56 -27.14 -37.66
CA THR A 159 12.76 -26.53 -37.06
C THR A 159 12.91 -26.90 -35.58
N ARG A 160 14.12 -26.74 -35.05
CA ARG A 160 14.40 -26.89 -33.60
C ARG A 160 13.45 -26.02 -32.76
N ASP A 161 13.32 -24.74 -33.12
CA ASP A 161 12.50 -23.78 -32.37
C ASP A 161 11.01 -24.10 -32.42
N HIS A 162 10.50 -24.58 -33.56
CA HIS A 162 9.08 -24.97 -33.66
C HIS A 162 8.80 -26.24 -32.86
N ALA A 163 9.67 -27.25 -32.94
CA ALA A 163 9.50 -28.50 -32.21
C ALA A 163 9.57 -28.26 -30.70
N PHE A 164 10.64 -27.62 -30.21
CA PHE A 164 10.84 -27.39 -28.78
C PHE A 164 9.90 -26.33 -28.23
N GLY A 165 9.58 -25.28 -29.00
CA GLY A 165 8.59 -24.29 -28.62
C GLY A 165 7.18 -24.88 -28.49
N SER A 166 6.84 -25.87 -29.30
CA SER A 166 5.57 -26.60 -29.16
C SER A 166 5.50 -27.39 -27.84
N VAL A 167 6.59 -28.05 -27.46
CA VAL A 167 6.68 -28.76 -26.17
C VAL A 167 6.67 -27.79 -25.00
N ALA A 168 7.47 -26.73 -25.06
CA ALA A 168 7.56 -25.71 -24.01
C ALA A 168 6.19 -25.06 -23.74
N ARG A 169 5.44 -24.73 -24.80
CA ARG A 169 4.08 -24.21 -24.66
C ARG A 169 3.11 -25.22 -24.07
N THR A 170 3.18 -26.48 -24.52
CA THR A 170 2.19 -27.50 -24.16
C THR A 170 2.41 -28.07 -22.76
N VAL A 171 3.66 -28.32 -22.39
CA VAL A 171 4.04 -28.98 -21.13
C VAL A 171 4.45 -27.98 -20.06
N LEU A 172 5.25 -26.97 -20.42
CA LEU A 172 5.76 -25.99 -19.45
C LEU A 172 4.86 -24.74 -19.35
N GLY A 173 3.92 -24.54 -20.29
CA GLY A 173 3.13 -23.32 -20.38
C GLY A 173 3.99 -22.07 -20.63
N LEU A 174 5.16 -22.25 -21.26
CA LEU A 174 6.12 -21.19 -21.60
C LEU A 174 5.89 -20.74 -23.05
N ASP A 175 5.71 -19.45 -23.28
CA ASP A 175 5.53 -18.94 -24.64
C ASP A 175 6.87 -18.87 -25.39
N ALA A 176 6.94 -19.59 -26.49
CA ALA A 176 8.16 -19.74 -27.28
C ALA A 176 8.33 -18.67 -28.38
N SER A 177 7.31 -17.84 -28.66
CA SER A 177 7.38 -16.85 -29.74
C SER A 177 8.39 -15.72 -29.49
N ALA A 178 8.68 -15.44 -28.23
CA ALA A 178 9.59 -14.37 -27.79
C ALA A 178 10.50 -14.86 -26.64
N LEU A 179 11.00 -16.09 -26.76
CA LEU A 179 11.82 -16.69 -25.71
C LEU A 179 13.15 -15.93 -25.55
N ASP A 180 13.35 -15.38 -24.36
CA ASP A 180 14.50 -14.59 -23.94
C ASP A 180 14.75 -14.78 -22.43
N LEU A 181 15.77 -14.13 -21.86
CA LEU A 181 16.05 -14.26 -20.43
C LEU A 181 14.87 -13.81 -19.55
N VAL A 182 14.20 -12.70 -19.88
CA VAL A 182 13.12 -12.14 -19.05
C VAL A 182 11.92 -13.09 -18.99
N SER A 183 11.51 -13.65 -20.13
CA SER A 183 10.43 -14.64 -20.20
C SER A 183 10.79 -15.94 -19.47
N VAL A 184 12.04 -16.38 -19.53
CA VAL A 184 12.52 -17.53 -18.75
C VAL A 184 12.45 -17.26 -17.25
N LEU A 185 12.97 -16.11 -16.79
CA LEU A 185 12.90 -15.70 -15.39
C LEU A 185 11.44 -15.61 -14.92
N GLY A 186 10.58 -14.94 -15.67
CA GLY A 186 9.15 -14.82 -15.39
C GLY A 186 8.49 -16.20 -15.22
N TRP A 187 8.77 -17.13 -16.13
CA TRP A 187 8.26 -18.50 -16.02
C TRP A 187 8.75 -19.21 -14.76
N THR A 188 10.04 -19.08 -14.39
CA THR A 188 10.59 -19.75 -13.20
C THR A 188 9.98 -19.30 -11.88
N THR A 189 9.36 -18.11 -11.81
CA THR A 189 8.68 -17.64 -10.58
C THR A 189 7.35 -18.35 -10.31
N ARG A 190 6.77 -19.00 -11.33
CA ARG A 190 5.49 -19.69 -11.22
C ARG A 190 5.60 -20.91 -10.32
N ALA A 191 4.56 -21.16 -9.52
CA ALA A 191 4.51 -22.31 -8.61
C ALA A 191 4.64 -23.67 -9.33
N ASP A 192 4.25 -23.73 -10.61
CA ASP A 192 4.23 -24.96 -11.40
C ASP A 192 5.49 -25.22 -12.22
N ALA A 193 6.47 -24.31 -12.25
CA ALA A 193 7.66 -24.45 -13.09
C ALA A 193 8.46 -25.73 -12.78
N THR A 194 8.73 -26.01 -11.50
CA THR A 194 9.44 -27.23 -11.06
C THR A 194 8.66 -28.49 -11.40
N ARG A 195 7.33 -28.48 -11.19
CA ARG A 195 6.45 -29.60 -11.52
C ARG A 195 6.45 -29.87 -13.03
N GLY A 196 6.29 -28.83 -13.85
CA GLY A 196 6.26 -28.95 -15.30
C GLY A 196 7.57 -29.51 -15.88
N LEU A 197 8.72 -29.12 -15.30
CA LEU A 197 10.00 -29.69 -15.70
C LEU A 197 10.15 -31.17 -15.28
N GLY A 198 9.61 -31.54 -14.12
CA GLY A 198 9.52 -32.93 -13.69
C GLY A 198 8.64 -33.77 -14.62
N GLU A 199 7.45 -33.28 -14.96
CA GLU A 199 6.53 -33.91 -15.91
C GLU A 199 7.15 -34.06 -17.31
N LEU A 200 7.93 -33.06 -17.76
CA LEU A 200 8.66 -33.15 -19.02
C LEU A 200 9.67 -34.31 -19.02
N ARG A 201 10.40 -34.50 -17.91
CA ARG A 201 11.35 -35.62 -17.77
C ARG A 201 10.65 -36.96 -17.67
N GLU A 202 9.60 -37.03 -16.85
CA GLU A 202 8.85 -38.27 -16.61
C GLU A 202 8.15 -38.77 -17.89
N ALA A 203 7.48 -37.89 -18.62
CA ALA A 203 6.67 -38.26 -19.77
C ALA A 203 7.41 -38.17 -21.13
N GLY A 204 8.42 -37.31 -21.25
CA GLY A 204 9.19 -37.11 -22.49
C GLY A 204 10.58 -37.78 -22.50
N GLY A 205 11.05 -38.24 -21.34
CA GLY A 205 12.38 -38.81 -21.16
C GLY A 205 13.50 -37.77 -21.08
N ASP A 206 14.62 -38.17 -20.46
CA ASP A 206 15.75 -37.27 -20.19
C ASP A 206 16.38 -36.65 -21.44
N ALA A 207 16.45 -37.40 -22.55
CA ALA A 207 17.05 -36.92 -23.79
C ALA A 207 16.29 -35.71 -24.37
N LEU A 208 14.95 -35.73 -24.35
CA LEU A 208 14.14 -34.60 -24.81
C LEU A 208 14.20 -33.46 -23.80
N ALA A 209 14.07 -33.77 -22.51
CA ALA A 209 14.12 -32.77 -21.45
C ALA A 209 15.43 -31.99 -21.46
N ASP A 210 16.58 -32.67 -21.54
CA ASP A 210 17.90 -32.02 -21.60
C ASP A 210 18.07 -31.17 -22.85
N ALA A 211 17.57 -31.63 -24.01
CA ALA A 211 17.61 -30.86 -25.25
C ALA A 211 16.76 -29.58 -25.19
N ILE A 212 15.61 -29.62 -24.50
CA ILE A 212 14.76 -28.47 -24.24
C ILE A 212 15.41 -27.54 -23.21
N VAL A 213 16.00 -28.06 -22.15
CA VAL A 213 16.76 -27.27 -21.17
C VAL A 213 17.90 -26.53 -21.85
N ASP A 214 18.65 -27.20 -22.73
CA ASP A 214 19.72 -26.57 -23.49
C ASP A 214 19.19 -25.50 -24.45
N TRP A 215 18.03 -25.73 -25.08
CA TRP A 215 17.38 -24.74 -25.94
C TRP A 215 16.91 -23.50 -25.16
N ILE A 216 16.32 -23.69 -23.97
CA ILE A 216 15.93 -22.58 -23.09
C ILE A 216 17.17 -21.82 -22.59
N ALA A 217 18.22 -22.54 -22.19
CA ALA A 217 19.47 -21.93 -21.76
C ALA A 217 20.16 -21.15 -22.89
N ASP A 218 20.17 -21.67 -24.13
CA ASP A 218 20.73 -20.98 -25.29
C ASP A 218 20.02 -19.63 -25.54
N ALA A 219 18.69 -19.57 -25.34
CA ALA A 219 17.91 -18.33 -25.46
C ALA A 219 18.21 -17.31 -24.35
N ALA A 220 18.75 -17.75 -23.20
CA ALA A 220 19.17 -16.89 -22.10
C ALA A 220 20.55 -16.25 -22.31
N GLY A 221 21.25 -16.56 -23.41
CA GLY A 221 22.53 -15.92 -23.76
C GLY A 221 23.63 -16.16 -22.74
N GLU A 222 24.24 -15.09 -22.22
CA GLU A 222 25.33 -15.18 -21.23
C GLU A 222 24.88 -15.81 -19.90
N ALA A 223 23.58 -15.85 -19.62
CA ALA A 223 23.01 -16.52 -18.44
C ALA A 223 22.86 -18.05 -18.61
N ALA A 224 23.14 -18.60 -19.80
CA ALA A 224 22.99 -20.01 -20.12
C ALA A 224 23.63 -20.99 -19.10
N PRO A 225 24.84 -20.74 -18.55
CA PRO A 225 25.45 -21.66 -17.58
C PRO A 225 24.58 -21.87 -16.33
N ALA A 226 24.02 -20.80 -15.78
CA ALA A 226 23.15 -20.84 -14.61
C ALA A 226 21.81 -21.53 -14.90
N VAL A 227 21.15 -21.15 -16.01
CA VAL A 227 19.87 -21.74 -16.43
C VAL A 227 20.02 -23.25 -16.64
N ARG A 228 21.03 -23.64 -17.44
CA ARG A 228 21.30 -25.04 -17.74
C ARG A 228 21.57 -25.84 -16.47
N ARG A 229 22.37 -25.30 -15.54
CA ARG A 229 22.72 -26.00 -14.31
C ARG A 229 21.49 -26.24 -13.43
N LEU A 230 20.77 -25.18 -13.09
CA LEU A 230 19.62 -25.30 -12.18
C LEU A 230 18.49 -26.14 -12.78
N PHE A 231 18.26 -26.08 -14.09
CA PHE A 231 17.19 -26.85 -14.73
C PHE A 231 17.54 -28.34 -14.80
N ARG A 232 18.83 -28.69 -15.03
CA ARG A 232 19.27 -30.09 -14.96
C ARG A 232 19.19 -30.65 -13.54
N ASP A 233 19.43 -29.83 -12.53
CA ASP A 233 19.27 -30.18 -11.12
C ASP A 233 17.79 -30.21 -10.68
N GLY A 234 16.82 -29.92 -11.57
CA GLY A 234 15.39 -29.92 -11.26
C GLY A 234 14.95 -28.74 -10.38
N ARG A 235 15.71 -27.64 -10.38
CA ARG A 235 15.53 -26.47 -9.50
C ARG A 235 15.26 -25.17 -10.28
N PRO A 236 14.34 -25.12 -11.26
CA PRO A 236 14.08 -23.89 -12.01
C PRO A 236 13.62 -22.74 -11.10
N GLY A 237 12.83 -23.04 -10.06
CA GLY A 237 12.34 -22.04 -9.10
C GLY A 237 13.42 -21.32 -8.28
N ASP A 238 14.66 -21.84 -8.25
CA ASP A 238 15.77 -21.20 -7.52
C ASP A 238 16.48 -20.13 -8.36
N LEU A 239 16.20 -20.05 -9.67
CA LEU A 239 16.91 -19.16 -10.60
C LEU A 239 16.76 -17.68 -10.23
N VAL A 240 15.53 -17.22 -10.03
CA VAL A 240 15.25 -15.82 -9.67
C VAL A 240 15.71 -15.52 -8.22
N PRO A 241 15.40 -16.34 -7.20
CA PRO A 241 15.90 -16.11 -5.84
C PRO A 241 17.43 -16.04 -5.74
N LEU A 242 18.16 -16.96 -6.39
CA LEU A 242 19.63 -16.92 -6.41
C LEU A 242 20.15 -15.72 -7.19
N GLY A 243 19.53 -15.38 -8.33
CA GLY A 243 19.86 -14.20 -9.10
C GLY A 243 19.73 -12.91 -8.27
N LEU A 244 18.62 -12.74 -7.55
CA LEU A 244 18.40 -11.61 -6.64
C LEU A 244 19.53 -11.52 -5.60
N VAL A 245 19.83 -12.61 -4.90
CA VAL A 245 20.82 -12.59 -3.82
C VAL A 245 22.25 -12.41 -4.33
N VAL A 246 22.66 -13.16 -5.35
CA VAL A 246 24.03 -13.08 -5.89
C VAL A 246 24.26 -11.75 -6.59
N GLY A 247 23.28 -11.25 -7.35
CA GLY A 247 23.32 -9.94 -7.98
C GLY A 247 23.47 -8.82 -6.96
N PHE A 248 22.62 -8.84 -5.92
CA PHE A 248 22.68 -7.92 -4.79
C PHE A 248 24.05 -7.93 -4.09
N LEU A 249 24.55 -9.11 -3.71
CA LEU A 249 25.84 -9.23 -3.01
C LEU A 249 27.02 -8.74 -3.87
N HIS A 250 26.98 -8.97 -5.18
CA HIS A 250 28.02 -8.46 -6.09
C HIS A 250 27.96 -6.94 -6.30
N ALA A 251 26.78 -6.33 -6.12
CA ALA A 251 26.63 -4.88 -6.17
C ALA A 251 27.07 -4.18 -4.87
N GLU A 252 27.38 -4.94 -3.81
CA GLU A 252 27.86 -4.41 -2.54
C GLU A 252 29.34 -3.99 -2.62
N THR A 253 29.59 -2.68 -2.50
CA THR A 253 30.92 -2.09 -2.66
C THR A 253 31.55 -1.68 -1.34
N ARG A 254 30.77 -1.41 -0.29
CA ARG A 254 31.25 -0.96 1.02
C ARG A 254 31.74 -2.14 1.85
N HIS A 255 30.98 -3.24 1.84
CA HIS A 255 31.28 -4.46 2.60
C HIS A 255 31.67 -5.63 1.69
N ARG A 256 32.53 -5.35 0.69
CA ARG A 256 32.87 -6.30 -0.38
C ARG A 256 33.37 -7.66 0.14
N HIS A 257 34.24 -7.66 1.16
CA HIS A 257 34.78 -8.91 1.70
C HIS A 257 33.69 -9.79 2.34
N GLU A 258 32.78 -9.18 3.10
CA GLU A 258 31.64 -9.89 3.71
C GLU A 258 30.69 -10.44 2.63
N ALA A 259 30.46 -9.66 1.57
CA ALA A 259 29.66 -10.08 0.43
C ALA A 259 30.29 -11.26 -0.35
N GLU A 260 31.61 -11.23 -0.58
CA GLU A 260 32.35 -12.33 -1.22
C GLU A 260 32.27 -13.62 -0.37
N VAL A 261 32.40 -13.51 0.96
CA VAL A 261 32.22 -14.64 1.89
C VAL A 261 30.78 -15.17 1.86
N ALA A 262 29.79 -14.28 1.76
CA ALA A 262 28.38 -14.66 1.65
C ALA A 262 28.10 -15.44 0.35
N VAL A 263 28.64 -14.99 -0.79
CA VAL A 263 28.54 -15.72 -2.07
C VAL A 263 29.22 -17.09 -1.98
N ALA A 264 30.38 -17.19 -1.34
CA ALA A 264 31.08 -18.46 -1.13
C ALA A 264 30.27 -19.47 -0.29
N ARG A 265 29.46 -18.99 0.66
CA ARG A 265 28.53 -19.87 1.42
C ARG A 265 27.38 -20.40 0.56
N LEU A 266 27.06 -19.71 -0.53
CA LEU A 266 26.04 -20.13 -1.50
C LEU A 266 26.56 -21.09 -2.58
N SER A 267 27.86 -21.41 -2.61
CA SER A 267 28.45 -22.27 -3.67
C SER A 267 27.75 -23.63 -3.81
N GLY A 268 27.25 -24.22 -2.72
CA GLY A 268 26.48 -25.46 -2.77
C GLY A 268 25.16 -25.33 -3.55
N HIS A 269 24.53 -24.15 -3.51
CA HIS A 269 23.30 -23.85 -4.25
C HIS A 269 23.59 -23.52 -5.72
N LEU A 270 24.79 -23.01 -6.02
CA LEU A 270 25.28 -22.68 -7.36
C LEU A 270 25.89 -23.88 -8.12
N GLY A 271 26.01 -25.04 -7.47
CA GLY A 271 26.46 -26.27 -8.12
C GLY A 271 27.89 -26.73 -7.79
N GLY A 272 28.51 -26.13 -6.77
CA GLY A 272 29.82 -26.54 -6.24
C GLY A 272 30.79 -25.37 -6.08
N ILE A 273 31.88 -25.60 -5.36
CA ILE A 273 32.96 -24.62 -5.19
C ILE A 273 33.73 -24.49 -6.52
N GLY A 274 33.87 -23.27 -7.04
CA GLY A 274 34.74 -22.97 -8.18
C GLY A 274 34.09 -22.93 -9.57
N ASP A 275 32.76 -23.02 -9.67
CA ASP A 275 32.04 -22.83 -10.95
C ASP A 275 31.83 -21.33 -11.25
N GLY A 276 32.94 -20.65 -11.60
CA GLY A 276 32.94 -19.21 -11.85
C GLY A 276 32.06 -18.78 -13.03
N ALA A 277 31.69 -19.70 -13.93
CA ALA A 277 30.78 -19.42 -15.04
C ALA A 277 29.32 -19.28 -14.56
N VAL A 278 28.89 -20.15 -13.63
CA VAL A 278 27.54 -20.06 -13.03
C VAL A 278 27.41 -18.83 -12.15
N GLU A 279 28.44 -18.52 -11.35
CA GLU A 279 28.44 -17.32 -10.51
C GLU A 279 28.37 -16.03 -11.35
N GLN A 280 29.18 -15.94 -12.40
CA GLN A 280 29.14 -14.81 -13.34
C GLN A 280 27.78 -14.71 -14.05
N ALA A 281 27.17 -15.85 -14.43
CA ALA A 281 25.82 -15.86 -14.99
C ALA A 281 24.76 -15.37 -13.99
N MET A 282 24.83 -15.77 -12.72
CA MET A 282 23.91 -15.29 -11.68
C MET A 282 24.05 -13.78 -11.43
N ARG A 283 25.28 -13.26 -11.49
CA ARG A 283 25.51 -11.81 -11.40
C ARG A 283 24.82 -11.05 -12.54
N LEU A 284 24.81 -11.60 -13.76
CA LEU A 284 24.11 -11.00 -14.90
C LEU A 284 22.58 -11.12 -14.78
N ILE A 285 22.08 -12.19 -14.15
CA ILE A 285 20.65 -12.39 -13.90
C ILE A 285 20.11 -11.38 -12.90
N GLY A 286 20.90 -10.95 -11.89
CA GLY A 286 20.47 -10.08 -10.80
C GLY A 286 19.55 -8.92 -11.19
N PRO A 287 20.00 -7.97 -12.04
CA PRO A 287 19.17 -6.83 -12.44
C PRO A 287 17.85 -7.22 -13.14
N GLN A 288 17.86 -8.31 -13.91
CA GLN A 288 16.66 -8.81 -14.58
C GLN A 288 15.72 -9.52 -13.61
N ALA A 289 16.26 -10.25 -12.63
CA ALA A 289 15.50 -10.85 -11.55
C ALA A 289 14.80 -9.80 -10.67
N GLU A 290 15.47 -8.67 -10.40
CA GLU A 290 14.88 -7.52 -9.72
C GLU A 290 13.72 -6.94 -10.54
N THR A 291 13.93 -6.69 -11.83
CA THR A 291 12.92 -6.14 -12.74
C THR A 291 11.69 -7.03 -12.86
N VAL A 292 11.89 -8.35 -13.03
CA VAL A 292 10.80 -9.34 -13.08
C VAL A 292 10.03 -9.35 -11.77
N THR A 293 10.72 -9.43 -10.63
CA THR A 293 10.08 -9.48 -9.31
C THR A 293 9.29 -8.20 -9.02
N ALA A 294 9.86 -7.04 -9.33
CA ALA A 294 9.18 -5.75 -9.19
C ALA A 294 7.94 -5.66 -10.08
N THR A 295 8.00 -6.18 -11.31
CA THR A 295 6.87 -6.20 -12.24
C THR A 295 5.73 -7.07 -11.69
N LEU A 296 6.03 -8.25 -11.16
CA LEU A 296 5.05 -9.16 -10.55
C LEU A 296 4.36 -8.55 -9.32
N LEU A 297 5.02 -7.65 -8.59
CA LEU A 297 4.41 -6.94 -7.46
C LEU A 297 3.34 -5.92 -7.88
N THR A 298 3.29 -5.52 -9.15
CA THR A 298 2.33 -4.52 -9.65
C THR A 298 0.97 -5.10 -10.01
N ASP A 299 0.84 -6.42 -10.17
CA ASP A 299 -0.40 -7.12 -10.48
C ASP A 299 -0.79 -8.10 -9.36
N ASP A 300 -1.96 -7.90 -8.75
CA ASP A 300 -2.47 -8.75 -7.67
C ASP A 300 -2.58 -10.24 -8.05
N ARG A 301 -2.73 -10.55 -9.34
CA ARG A 301 -2.78 -11.94 -9.83
C ARG A 301 -1.43 -12.63 -9.76
N THR A 302 -0.33 -11.89 -9.89
CA THR A 302 1.04 -12.42 -9.91
C THR A 302 1.82 -12.09 -8.64
N ARG A 303 1.31 -11.20 -7.78
CA ARG A 303 1.84 -10.90 -6.45
C ARG A 303 2.17 -12.13 -5.59
N PRO A 304 1.34 -13.20 -5.53
CA PRO A 304 1.71 -14.40 -4.78
C PRO A 304 3.01 -15.07 -5.26
N ASP A 305 3.34 -14.94 -6.55
CA ASP A 305 4.57 -15.50 -7.13
C ASP A 305 5.79 -14.65 -6.73
N ALA A 306 5.63 -13.33 -6.74
CA ALA A 306 6.63 -12.40 -6.20
C ALA A 306 6.88 -12.66 -4.70
N ASP A 307 5.82 -12.83 -3.91
CA ASP A 307 5.93 -13.05 -2.47
C ASP A 307 6.68 -14.35 -2.11
N ARG A 308 6.48 -15.43 -2.89
CA ARG A 308 7.24 -16.68 -2.74
C ARG A 308 8.69 -16.52 -3.17
N THR A 309 8.93 -15.81 -4.27
CA THR A 309 10.28 -15.53 -4.78
C THR A 309 11.10 -14.72 -3.77
N ILE A 310 10.50 -13.66 -3.22
CA ILE A 310 11.12 -12.83 -2.17
C ILE A 310 11.38 -13.66 -0.91
N ALA A 311 10.42 -14.48 -0.47
CA ALA A 311 10.60 -15.35 0.70
C ALA A 311 11.76 -16.35 0.51
N ALA A 312 11.90 -16.93 -0.68
CA ALA A 312 13.00 -17.82 -1.00
C ALA A 312 14.35 -17.08 -1.00
N ALA A 313 14.41 -15.86 -1.56
CA ALA A 313 15.60 -15.02 -1.56
C ALA A 313 16.01 -14.59 -0.15
N ASP A 314 15.07 -14.19 0.71
CA ASP A 314 15.32 -13.94 2.15
C ASP A 314 15.85 -15.21 2.86
N GLY A 315 15.37 -16.38 2.45
CA GLY A 315 15.90 -17.67 2.89
C GLY A 315 17.39 -17.85 2.57
N LEU A 316 17.78 -17.53 1.34
CA LEU A 316 19.15 -17.61 0.86
C LEU A 316 20.07 -16.58 1.53
N ILE A 317 19.60 -15.37 1.81
CA ILE A 317 20.37 -14.36 2.58
C ILE A 317 20.72 -14.89 3.97
N ARG A 318 19.78 -15.56 4.65
CA ARG A 318 20.03 -16.19 5.96
C ARG A 318 21.02 -17.34 5.88
N VAL A 319 20.93 -18.19 4.85
CA VAL A 319 21.90 -19.25 4.59
C VAL A 319 23.30 -18.68 4.35
N ALA A 320 23.38 -17.55 3.65
CA ALA A 320 24.63 -16.84 3.42
C ALA A 320 25.18 -16.13 4.69
N GLY A 321 24.34 -15.92 5.70
CA GLY A 321 24.67 -15.11 6.88
C GLY A 321 24.95 -13.65 6.52
N ALA A 322 24.17 -13.11 5.58
CA ALA A 322 24.35 -11.79 4.99
C ALA A 322 23.21 -10.81 5.32
N GLU A 323 22.43 -11.08 6.37
CA GLU A 323 21.28 -10.27 6.76
C GLU A 323 21.67 -8.82 7.09
N GLY A 324 22.91 -8.59 7.54
CA GLY A 324 23.44 -7.25 7.81
C GLY A 324 23.67 -6.42 6.54
N LEU A 325 23.88 -7.07 5.40
CA LEU A 325 24.09 -6.40 4.12
C LEU A 325 22.76 -5.99 3.47
N ALA A 326 21.69 -6.74 3.74
CA ALA A 326 20.40 -6.65 3.05
C ALA A 326 19.69 -5.29 3.13
N GLU A 327 20.10 -4.38 4.02
CA GLU A 327 19.53 -3.03 4.17
C GLU A 327 19.39 -2.28 2.83
N ARG A 328 20.33 -2.49 1.90
CA ARG A 328 20.34 -1.83 0.59
C ARG A 328 19.43 -2.47 -0.45
N SER A 329 18.83 -3.63 -0.17
CA SER A 329 17.84 -4.21 -1.06
C SER A 329 16.53 -3.42 -0.99
N ASP A 330 15.97 -3.06 -2.14
CA ASP A 330 14.65 -2.43 -2.24
C ASP A 330 13.49 -3.43 -2.38
N LEU A 331 13.79 -4.74 -2.46
CA LEU A 331 12.82 -5.81 -2.71
C LEU A 331 12.68 -6.79 -1.53
N LEU A 332 13.78 -7.11 -0.84
CA LEU A 332 13.80 -8.17 0.18
C LEU A 332 13.14 -7.72 1.49
N ARG A 333 12.38 -8.61 2.15
CA ARG A 333 11.74 -8.26 3.43
C ARG A 333 12.78 -8.01 4.53
N THR A 334 13.91 -8.72 4.48
CA THR A 334 15.05 -8.46 5.38
C THR A 334 15.59 -7.04 5.18
N GLY A 335 15.58 -6.52 3.95
CA GLY A 335 16.01 -5.15 3.65
C GLY A 335 15.10 -4.11 4.32
N LEU A 336 13.79 -4.23 4.15
CA LEU A 336 12.82 -3.38 4.86
C LEU A 336 12.97 -3.47 6.38
N GLN A 337 13.12 -4.68 6.93
CA GLN A 337 13.32 -4.87 8.36
C GLN A 337 14.57 -4.15 8.87
N ARG A 338 15.69 -4.22 8.14
CA ARG A 338 16.93 -3.51 8.50
C ARG A 338 16.76 -1.99 8.46
N ARG A 339 16.05 -1.45 7.46
CA ARG A 339 15.75 -0.01 7.37
C ARG A 339 14.90 0.47 8.54
N LEU A 340 13.89 -0.32 8.95
CA LEU A 340 13.08 -0.03 10.14
C LEU A 340 13.91 -0.09 11.42
N HIS A 341 14.82 -1.05 11.56
CA HIS A 341 15.74 -1.12 12.70
C HIS A 341 16.66 0.11 12.76
N ARG A 342 17.20 0.54 11.62
CA ARG A 342 18.02 1.76 11.52
C ARG A 342 17.23 3.02 11.88
N LEU A 343 15.98 3.13 11.43
CA LEU A 343 15.08 4.21 11.84
C LEU A 343 14.85 4.19 13.36
N ALA A 344 14.58 3.01 13.92
CA ALA A 344 14.39 2.84 15.35
C ALA A 344 15.64 3.21 16.15
N ASP A 345 16.84 2.97 15.62
CA ASP A 345 18.08 3.41 16.28
C ASP A 345 18.14 4.93 16.44
N GLY A 346 17.75 5.69 15.42
CA GLY A 346 17.65 7.15 15.49
C GLY A 346 16.56 7.63 16.48
N LEU A 347 15.41 6.96 16.49
CA LEU A 347 14.29 7.29 17.38
C LEU A 347 14.59 7.12 18.88
N ARG A 348 15.70 6.47 19.26
CA ARG A 348 16.15 6.43 20.67
C ARG A 348 16.60 7.80 21.21
N ALA A 349 17.02 8.69 20.33
CA ALA A 349 17.46 10.04 20.67
C ALA A 349 16.88 11.06 19.67
N PRO A 350 15.54 11.27 19.68
CA PRO A 350 14.82 11.91 18.57
C PRO A 350 15.23 13.36 18.30
N VAL A 351 15.72 14.06 19.32
CA VAL A 351 16.21 15.44 19.20
C VAL A 351 17.63 15.48 18.61
N ALA A 352 18.52 14.61 19.08
CA ALA A 352 19.93 14.60 18.67
C ALA A 352 20.16 13.97 17.30
N ALA A 353 19.29 13.04 16.88
CA ALA A 353 19.42 12.26 15.64
C ALA A 353 18.43 12.70 14.56
N ALA A 354 18.08 13.99 14.52
CA ALA A 354 17.01 14.52 13.66
C ALA A 354 17.24 14.20 12.17
N GLU A 355 18.44 14.47 11.65
CA GLU A 355 18.79 14.22 10.25
C GLU A 355 18.85 12.71 9.95
N GLU A 356 19.38 11.90 10.87
CA GLU A 356 19.44 10.45 10.72
C GLU A 356 18.05 9.81 10.67
N ILE A 357 17.11 10.29 11.47
CA ILE A 357 15.71 9.84 11.46
C ILE A 357 15.09 10.10 10.10
N GLU A 358 15.27 11.30 9.55
CA GLU A 358 14.72 11.64 8.24
C GLU A 358 15.32 10.79 7.14
N HIS A 359 16.65 10.65 7.10
CA HIS A 359 17.31 9.80 6.11
C HIS A 359 16.87 8.34 6.21
N ALA A 360 16.75 7.80 7.43
CA ALA A 360 16.30 6.42 7.65
C ALA A 360 14.82 6.25 7.26
N TRP A 361 13.97 7.23 7.57
CA TRP A 361 12.56 7.22 7.16
C TRP A 361 12.42 7.24 5.63
N GLN A 362 13.23 8.03 4.93
CA GLN A 362 13.23 8.02 3.47
C GLN A 362 13.73 6.70 2.88
N ALA A 363 14.72 6.06 3.50
CA ALA A 363 15.14 4.73 3.10
C ALA A 363 13.97 3.72 3.24
N VAL A 364 13.22 3.78 4.34
CA VAL A 364 12.02 2.94 4.53
C VAL A 364 10.99 3.21 3.43
N LEU A 365 10.62 4.47 3.18
CA LEU A 365 9.63 4.84 2.16
C LEU A 365 10.06 4.46 0.73
N GLY A 366 11.36 4.42 0.45
CA GLY A 366 11.91 3.98 -0.83
C GLY A 366 11.80 2.49 -1.11
N HIS A 367 11.50 1.66 -0.09
CA HIS A 367 11.41 0.22 -0.25
C HIS A 367 10.07 -0.20 -0.89
N VAL A 368 10.09 -1.12 -1.87
CA VAL A 368 8.87 -1.47 -2.65
C VAL A 368 7.74 -2.02 -1.79
N LEU A 369 8.10 -2.76 -0.73
CA LEU A 369 7.15 -3.40 0.19
C LEU A 369 6.64 -2.47 1.29
N ALA A 370 7.21 -1.27 1.47
CA ALA A 370 6.87 -0.42 2.62
C ALA A 370 5.40 -0.03 2.66
N ARG A 371 4.81 0.32 1.50
CA ARG A 371 3.42 0.80 1.40
C ARG A 371 2.36 -0.22 1.85
N VAL A 372 2.68 -1.51 1.78
CA VAL A 372 1.78 -2.59 2.19
C VAL A 372 2.20 -3.21 3.53
N ASP A 373 3.24 -2.68 4.16
CA ASP A 373 3.72 -3.17 5.44
C ASP A 373 2.88 -2.57 6.59
N PRO A 374 2.26 -3.41 7.45
CA PRO A 374 1.39 -2.92 8.52
C PRO A 374 2.13 -2.11 9.59
N ARG A 375 3.47 -2.17 9.64
CA ARG A 375 4.29 -1.37 10.57
C ARG A 375 4.49 0.06 10.10
N LEU A 376 4.22 0.36 8.82
CA LEU A 376 4.47 1.68 8.25
C LEU A 376 3.72 2.80 8.98
N PRO A 377 2.41 2.70 9.28
CA PRO A 377 1.68 3.76 9.99
C PRO A 377 2.25 4.04 11.39
N VAL A 378 2.63 2.99 12.13
CA VAL A 378 3.23 3.09 13.47
C VAL A 378 4.54 3.89 13.43
N PHE A 379 5.41 3.59 12.47
CA PHE A 379 6.68 4.32 12.31
C PHE A 379 6.51 5.71 11.71
N GLN A 380 5.51 5.92 10.85
CA GLN A 380 5.14 7.25 10.37
C GLN A 380 4.73 8.16 11.54
N ALA A 381 3.88 7.65 12.42
CA ALA A 381 3.48 8.34 13.65
C ALA A 381 4.68 8.59 14.58
N SER A 382 5.58 7.63 14.70
CA SER A 382 6.81 7.78 15.51
C SER A 382 7.73 8.88 14.98
N VAL A 383 7.90 9.00 13.66
CA VAL A 383 8.66 10.09 13.04
C VAL A 383 8.00 11.44 13.29
N ARG A 384 6.67 11.53 13.20
CA ARG A 384 5.91 12.75 13.54
C ARG A 384 6.14 13.17 15.00
N LEU A 385 6.08 12.22 15.93
CA LEU A 385 6.33 12.46 17.35
C LEU A 385 7.79 12.91 17.61
N ALA A 386 8.76 12.30 16.92
CA ALA A 386 10.15 12.72 17.00
C ALA A 386 10.36 14.18 16.52
N ARG A 387 9.71 14.56 15.41
CA ARG A 387 9.72 15.95 14.91
C ARG A 387 9.06 16.91 15.90
N TRP A 388 7.94 16.53 16.49
CA TRP A 388 7.29 17.36 17.51
C TRP A 388 8.20 17.58 18.73
N LEU A 389 8.88 16.54 19.22
CA LEU A 389 9.86 16.67 20.32
C LEU A 389 10.99 17.66 19.99
N GLN A 390 11.45 17.69 18.73
CA GLN A 390 12.44 18.68 18.28
C GLN A 390 11.88 20.11 18.32
N VAL A 391 10.62 20.32 17.91
CA VAL A 391 9.96 21.64 18.02
C VAL A 391 9.83 22.08 19.48
N VAL A 392 9.45 21.17 20.37
CA VAL A 392 9.33 21.47 21.80
C VAL A 392 10.68 21.88 22.39
N GLU A 393 11.76 21.16 22.10
CA GLU A 393 13.10 21.47 22.63
C GLU A 393 13.64 22.83 22.14
N SER A 394 13.35 23.18 20.88
CA SER A 394 13.82 24.42 20.23
C SER A 394 12.97 25.65 20.57
N SER A 395 11.80 25.45 21.16
CA SER A 395 10.93 26.56 21.56
C SER A 395 11.45 27.15 22.86
N ASP A 396 11.76 28.45 22.86
CA ASP A 396 12.12 29.16 24.08
C ASP A 396 10.88 29.16 25.00
N THR A 397 10.99 28.51 26.15
CA THR A 397 9.88 28.24 27.11
C THR A 397 9.35 29.51 27.82
N SER A 398 9.43 30.67 27.16
CA SER A 398 8.77 31.91 27.52
C SER A 398 7.29 31.82 27.08
N VAL A 399 6.55 30.94 27.76
CA VAL A 399 5.20 30.51 27.38
C VAL A 399 4.16 31.54 27.83
N ASN A 400 3.25 31.87 26.93
CA ASN A 400 2.07 32.64 27.25
C ASN A 400 1.08 31.68 27.96
N ASP A 401 1.05 31.71 29.30
CA ASP A 401 0.34 30.72 30.13
C ASP A 401 -1.19 30.96 30.24
N THR A 402 -1.75 31.78 29.35
CA THR A 402 -3.19 32.08 29.36
C THR A 402 -4.02 30.87 28.95
N LEU A 403 -5.23 30.77 29.48
CA LEU A 403 -6.14 29.67 29.15
C LEU A 403 -6.43 29.64 27.65
N ALA A 404 -6.56 30.81 27.02
CA ALA A 404 -6.73 30.94 25.58
C ALA A 404 -5.57 30.30 24.79
N ALA A 405 -4.33 30.65 25.12
CA ALA A 405 -3.14 30.14 24.43
C ALA A 405 -2.96 28.64 24.61
N LEU A 406 -3.16 28.12 25.82
CA LEU A 406 -3.05 26.68 26.10
C LEU A 406 -4.18 25.87 25.46
N SER A 407 -5.38 26.43 25.36
CA SER A 407 -6.50 25.84 24.61
C SER A 407 -6.19 25.79 23.11
N ARG A 408 -5.58 26.85 22.55
CA ARG A 408 -5.10 26.84 21.17
C ARG A 408 -4.00 25.81 20.96
N ARG A 409 -3.05 25.67 21.89
CA ARG A 409 -2.03 24.60 21.83
C ARG A 409 -2.68 23.22 21.70
N GLN A 410 -3.75 22.93 22.47
CA GLN A 410 -4.47 21.66 22.33
C GLN A 410 -5.15 21.50 20.97
N ALA A 411 -5.83 22.54 20.47
CA ALA A 411 -6.54 22.47 19.20
C ALA A 411 -5.60 22.40 17.98
N ASP A 412 -4.47 23.11 18.03
CA ASP A 412 -3.59 23.32 16.89
C ASP A 412 -2.36 22.39 16.87
N THR A 413 -1.97 21.84 18.02
CA THR A 413 -0.76 21.02 18.17
C THR A 413 -0.99 19.73 18.94
N ASP A 414 -1.38 19.80 20.21
CA ASP A 414 -1.39 18.60 21.07
C ASP A 414 -2.46 17.58 20.63
N GLY A 415 -3.57 18.01 20.03
CA GLY A 415 -4.53 17.08 19.40
C GLY A 415 -3.92 16.25 18.26
N TRP A 416 -3.01 16.83 17.47
CA TRP A 416 -2.25 16.08 16.47
C TRP A 416 -1.29 15.09 17.15
N VAL A 417 -0.65 15.49 18.24
CA VAL A 417 0.20 14.60 19.05
C VAL A 417 -0.61 13.42 19.58
N ASP A 418 -1.81 13.67 20.11
CA ASP A 418 -2.71 12.63 20.63
C ASP A 418 -3.06 11.60 19.54
N ALA A 419 -3.37 12.06 18.32
CA ALA A 419 -3.61 11.18 17.18
C ALA A 419 -2.37 10.33 16.81
N ALA A 420 -1.17 10.94 16.75
CA ALA A 420 0.05 10.19 16.47
C ALA A 420 0.44 9.23 17.61
N VAL A 421 0.14 9.56 18.87
CA VAL A 421 0.30 8.65 20.00
C VAL A 421 -0.62 7.44 19.85
N ASN A 422 -1.86 7.63 19.42
CA ASN A 422 -2.80 6.51 19.19
C ASN A 422 -2.28 5.55 18.12
N ASP A 423 -1.81 6.07 16.98
CA ASP A 423 -1.21 5.27 15.91
C ASP A 423 0.06 4.52 16.37
N ALA A 424 0.97 5.22 17.06
CA ALA A 424 2.22 4.63 17.53
C ALA A 424 2.01 3.59 18.65
N ALA A 425 0.99 3.79 19.50
CA ALA A 425 0.65 2.87 20.58
C ALA A 425 0.09 1.52 20.09
N GLY A 426 -0.32 1.41 18.81
CA GLY A 426 -0.66 0.14 18.18
C GLY A 426 0.49 -0.88 18.20
N GLY A 427 1.73 -0.39 18.25
CA GLY A 427 2.92 -1.22 18.44
C GLY A 427 3.25 -2.13 17.25
N VAL A 428 4.25 -2.99 17.44
CA VAL A 428 4.70 -3.97 16.43
C VAL A 428 5.17 -5.25 17.13
N ASP A 429 5.11 -6.39 16.43
CA ASP A 429 5.50 -7.70 16.98
C ASP A 429 7.03 -7.90 17.10
N ASP A 430 7.85 -7.02 16.51
CA ASP A 430 9.31 -7.08 16.62
C ASP A 430 9.76 -6.47 17.98
N PRO A 431 10.36 -7.25 18.91
CA PRO A 431 10.68 -6.77 20.25
C PRO A 431 11.69 -5.62 20.29
N ALA A 432 12.65 -5.59 19.35
CA ALA A 432 13.66 -4.56 19.30
C ALA A 432 13.04 -3.21 18.87
N LEU A 433 12.13 -3.27 17.90
CA LEU A 433 11.34 -2.11 17.48
C LEU A 433 10.37 -1.65 18.58
N GLY A 434 9.65 -2.59 19.21
CA GLY A 434 8.71 -2.30 20.29
C GLY A 434 9.36 -1.58 21.48
N THR A 435 10.57 -1.99 21.87
CA THR A 435 11.33 -1.33 22.96
C THR A 435 11.63 0.14 22.65
N VAL A 436 11.95 0.46 21.40
CA VAL A 436 12.20 1.86 20.97
C VAL A 436 10.91 2.67 21.00
N LEU A 437 9.80 2.11 20.50
CA LEU A 437 8.49 2.76 20.51
C LEU A 437 8.06 3.09 21.94
N GLU A 438 8.24 2.15 22.88
CA GLU A 438 7.96 2.38 24.30
C GLU A 438 8.78 3.54 24.87
N GLY A 439 10.07 3.60 24.56
CA GLY A 439 10.96 4.70 24.98
C GLY A 439 10.53 6.05 24.42
N LEU A 440 10.23 6.12 23.11
CA LEU A 440 9.75 7.33 22.45
C LEU A 440 8.43 7.82 23.05
N LEU A 441 7.45 6.93 23.21
CA LEU A 441 6.17 7.25 23.83
C LEU A 441 6.33 7.69 25.28
N GLY A 442 7.33 7.17 25.99
CA GLY A 442 7.71 7.62 27.33
C GLY A 442 8.17 9.09 27.36
N LEU A 443 9.00 9.50 26.38
CA LEU A 443 9.44 10.90 26.24
C LEU A 443 8.27 11.83 25.91
N VAL A 444 7.43 11.43 24.95
CA VAL A 444 6.24 12.20 24.54
C VAL A 444 5.30 12.41 25.72
N ARG A 445 5.05 11.33 26.48
CA ARG A 445 4.20 11.38 27.67
C ARG A 445 4.74 12.33 28.74
N ALA A 446 6.05 12.38 28.96
CA ALA A 446 6.61 13.30 29.95
C ALA A 446 6.35 14.77 29.59
N VAL A 447 6.39 15.11 28.29
CA VAL A 447 6.05 16.45 27.80
C VAL A 447 4.54 16.71 27.91
N ARG A 448 3.70 15.76 27.47
CA ARG A 448 2.23 15.90 27.55
C ARG A 448 1.73 15.99 29.00
N ASP A 449 2.29 15.24 29.94
CA ASP A 449 1.95 15.34 31.37
C ASP A 449 2.19 16.76 31.91
N ARG A 450 3.27 17.43 31.50
CA ARG A 450 3.55 18.83 31.85
C ARG A 450 2.53 19.76 31.20
N HIS A 451 2.24 19.57 29.91
CA HIS A 451 1.27 20.36 29.16
C HIS A 451 -0.13 20.29 29.79
N ASP A 452 -0.57 19.09 30.20
CA ASP A 452 -1.87 18.87 30.81
C ASP A 452 -1.98 19.56 32.18
N LEU A 453 -0.89 19.55 32.96
CA LEU A 453 -0.83 20.25 34.25
C LEU A 453 -0.88 21.78 34.09
N GLU A 454 -0.10 22.33 33.15
CA GLU A 454 -0.12 23.76 32.80
C GLU A 454 -1.54 24.20 32.41
N PHE A 455 -2.19 23.44 31.52
CA PHE A 455 -3.55 23.72 31.09
C PHE A 455 -4.54 23.65 32.26
N ALA A 456 -4.49 22.59 33.08
CA ALA A 456 -5.41 22.41 34.19
C ALA A 456 -5.31 23.53 35.24
N GLN A 457 -4.09 24.02 35.51
CA GLN A 457 -3.87 25.16 36.40
C GLN A 457 -4.44 26.45 35.82
N SER A 458 -4.20 26.71 34.53
CA SER A 458 -4.75 27.87 33.83
C SER A 458 -6.28 27.82 33.74
N LEU A 459 -6.86 26.64 33.50
CA LEU A 459 -8.30 26.40 33.51
C LEU A 459 -8.92 26.71 34.88
N ALA A 460 -8.28 26.29 35.97
CA ALA A 460 -8.76 26.56 37.32
C ALA A 460 -8.78 28.06 37.64
N ASN A 461 -7.81 28.83 37.15
CA ASN A 461 -7.78 30.28 37.31
C ASN A 461 -8.80 30.96 36.41
N GLY A 462 -8.84 30.62 35.11
CA GLY A 462 -9.78 31.23 34.17
C GLY A 462 -11.25 30.99 34.52
N VAL A 463 -11.59 29.82 35.08
CA VAL A 463 -12.95 29.55 35.58
C VAL A 463 -13.28 30.36 36.84
N ARG A 464 -12.29 30.57 37.74
CA ARG A 464 -12.46 31.40 38.94
C ARG A 464 -12.65 32.88 38.58
N ASP A 465 -11.90 33.34 37.59
CA ASP A 465 -11.85 34.74 37.17
C ASP A 465 -12.91 35.07 36.10
N GLU A 466 -13.78 34.10 35.77
CA GLU A 466 -14.85 34.18 34.76
C GLU A 466 -14.34 34.66 33.39
N GLU A 467 -13.14 34.23 33.00
CA GLU A 467 -12.53 34.59 31.72
C GLU A 467 -13.45 34.22 30.54
N GLY A 468 -13.69 35.19 29.67
CA GLY A 468 -14.52 35.03 28.47
C GLY A 468 -16.03 34.94 28.73
N ALA A 469 -16.51 35.05 29.98
CA ALA A 469 -17.94 34.97 30.28
C ALA A 469 -18.75 36.15 29.70
N GLU A 470 -18.14 37.33 29.60
CA GLU A 470 -18.78 38.52 29.01
C GLU A 470 -18.95 38.40 27.49
N ASP A 471 -17.91 37.95 26.80
CA ASP A 471 -17.87 37.86 25.34
C ASP A 471 -18.35 36.49 24.80
N GLY A 472 -18.44 35.47 25.65
CA GLY A 472 -18.74 34.08 25.29
C GLY A 472 -17.56 33.31 24.68
N TYR A 473 -16.36 33.89 24.64
CA TYR A 473 -15.15 33.26 24.14
C TYR A 473 -13.88 33.84 24.77
N LEU A 474 -12.79 33.09 24.65
CA LEU A 474 -11.42 33.52 24.89
C LEU A 474 -10.74 33.80 23.55
N GLU A 475 -9.77 34.73 23.51
CA GLU A 475 -9.05 35.09 22.28
C GLU A 475 -7.53 35.01 22.46
N HIS A 476 -6.86 34.43 21.46
CA HIS A 476 -5.41 34.41 21.35
C HIS A 476 -5.00 34.50 19.88
N ASP A 477 -4.13 35.44 19.53
CA ASP A 477 -3.62 35.66 18.16
C ASP A 477 -4.72 35.68 17.08
N GLY A 478 -5.82 36.39 17.36
CA GLY A 478 -6.98 36.50 16.47
C GLY A 478 -7.77 35.20 16.28
N SER A 479 -7.51 34.18 17.10
CA SER A 479 -8.22 32.90 17.10
C SER A 479 -9.05 32.77 18.38
N ARG A 480 -10.33 32.40 18.21
CA ARG A 480 -11.27 32.26 19.33
C ARG A 480 -11.31 30.84 19.88
N VAL A 481 -11.57 30.75 21.17
CA VAL A 481 -11.93 29.53 21.91
C VAL A 481 -13.23 29.80 22.63
N TYR A 482 -14.33 29.28 22.10
CA TYR A 482 -15.68 29.57 22.62
C TYR A 482 -15.92 28.88 23.97
N LEU A 483 -16.72 29.49 24.82
CA LEU A 483 -17.35 28.74 25.90
C LEU A 483 -18.47 27.89 25.28
N LEU A 484 -18.59 26.61 25.68
CA LEU A 484 -19.46 25.63 25.00
C LEU A 484 -20.91 26.12 24.82
N GLU A 485 -21.46 26.74 25.86
CA GLU A 485 -22.80 27.30 25.92
C GLU A 485 -23.04 28.45 24.90
N HIS A 486 -21.98 29.02 24.31
CA HIS A 486 -22.05 30.06 23.29
C HIS A 486 -21.83 29.55 21.85
N VAL A 487 -21.46 28.28 21.63
CA VAL A 487 -21.18 27.75 20.29
C VAL A 487 -22.39 27.82 19.35
N LEU A 488 -23.58 27.48 19.85
CA LEU A 488 -24.81 27.57 19.04
C LEU A 488 -25.13 29.02 18.64
N PRO A 489 -25.26 29.98 19.59
CA PRO A 489 -25.50 31.39 19.28
C PRO A 489 -24.45 32.06 18.40
N GLU A 490 -23.16 31.81 18.66
CA GLU A 490 -22.06 32.57 18.04
C GLU A 490 -21.54 31.95 16.73
N VAL A 491 -21.71 30.63 16.53
CA VAL A 491 -21.17 29.94 15.35
C VAL A 491 -22.28 29.38 14.47
N VAL A 492 -23.22 28.62 15.04
CA VAL A 492 -24.20 27.85 14.25
C VAL A 492 -25.33 28.73 13.73
N PHE A 493 -25.90 29.58 14.58
CA PHE A 493 -27.06 30.40 14.21
C PHE A 493 -26.76 31.49 13.19
N PRO A 494 -25.60 32.18 13.21
CA PRO A 494 -25.23 33.13 12.18
C PRO A 494 -25.20 32.46 10.79
N LEU A 495 -24.65 31.26 10.69
CA LEU A 495 -24.64 30.47 9.46
C LEU A 495 -26.05 30.04 9.05
N ALA A 496 -26.87 29.55 9.99
CA ALA A 496 -28.23 29.08 9.69
C ALA A 496 -29.17 30.21 9.21
N ARG A 497 -28.86 31.48 9.52
CA ARG A 497 -29.62 32.64 9.02
C ARG A 497 -29.36 32.93 7.56
N THR A 498 -28.16 32.63 7.05
CA THR A 498 -27.75 32.93 5.67
C THR A 498 -27.73 31.69 4.76
N GLU A 499 -27.60 30.49 5.34
CA GLU A 499 -27.42 29.24 4.61
C GLU A 499 -28.33 28.11 5.14
N LEU A 500 -28.30 26.94 4.51
CA LEU A 500 -28.85 25.69 5.08
C LEU A 500 -27.76 24.98 5.85
N VAL A 501 -28.01 24.67 7.13
CA VAL A 501 -27.03 24.07 8.03
C VAL A 501 -27.48 22.68 8.50
N LEU A 502 -26.52 21.76 8.58
CA LEU A 502 -26.61 20.53 9.36
C LEU A 502 -25.61 20.61 10.50
N LEU A 503 -26.10 20.66 11.74
CA LEU A 503 -25.26 20.53 12.93
C LEU A 503 -25.18 19.06 13.34
N LEU A 504 -23.95 18.57 13.52
CA LEU A 504 -23.67 17.25 14.08
C LEU A 504 -22.95 17.42 15.41
N VAL A 505 -23.57 17.00 16.50
CA VAL A 505 -22.94 16.92 17.82
C VAL A 505 -22.43 15.49 17.99
N LEU A 506 -21.12 15.30 17.97
CA LEU A 506 -20.50 13.99 18.19
C LEU A 506 -20.10 13.89 19.66
N ASP A 507 -20.84 13.08 20.42
CA ASP A 507 -20.66 12.89 21.86
C ASP A 507 -19.29 12.26 22.15
N GLY A 508 -18.47 12.94 22.96
CA GLY A 508 -17.12 12.49 23.32
C GLY A 508 -16.03 12.71 22.27
N LEU A 509 -16.25 13.54 21.23
CA LEU A 509 -15.24 13.84 20.20
C LEU A 509 -14.12 14.74 20.75
N SER A 510 -12.94 14.15 21.00
CA SER A 510 -11.71 14.90 21.34
C SER A 510 -11.06 15.55 20.11
N THR A 511 -10.16 16.51 20.33
CA THR A 511 -9.37 17.13 19.24
C THR A 511 -8.48 16.11 18.52
N GLY A 512 -8.00 15.07 19.23
CA GLY A 512 -7.25 13.96 18.63
C GLY A 512 -8.09 13.12 17.68
N VAL A 513 -9.26 12.66 18.12
CA VAL A 513 -10.17 11.89 17.25
C VAL A 513 -10.67 12.73 16.07
N ALA A 514 -10.94 14.02 16.29
CA ALA A 514 -11.28 14.92 15.19
C ALA A 514 -10.15 15.10 14.19
N THR A 515 -8.88 15.01 14.61
CA THR A 515 -7.76 15.02 13.67
C THR A 515 -7.81 13.79 12.77
N GLU A 516 -7.98 12.59 13.33
CA GLU A 516 -8.08 11.33 12.57
C GLU A 516 -9.25 11.34 11.57
N VAL A 517 -10.48 11.63 12.04
CA VAL A 517 -11.69 11.60 11.21
C VAL A 517 -11.65 12.63 10.09
N PHE A 518 -11.08 13.81 10.34
CA PHE A 518 -11.04 14.88 9.34
C PHE A 518 -9.89 14.72 8.35
N THR A 519 -8.76 14.17 8.76
CA THR A 519 -7.70 13.77 7.83
C THR A 519 -8.25 12.73 6.85
N ASP A 520 -8.99 11.71 7.31
CA ASP A 520 -9.67 10.73 6.44
C ASP A 520 -10.65 11.40 5.45
N LEU A 521 -11.41 12.39 5.93
CA LEU A 521 -12.41 13.09 5.10
C LEU A 521 -11.81 14.04 4.05
N LEU A 522 -10.76 14.78 4.41
CA LEU A 522 -10.21 15.89 3.61
C LEU A 522 -9.00 15.49 2.76
N ASP A 523 -8.22 14.49 3.18
CA ASP A 523 -6.99 14.09 2.49
C ASP A 523 -7.23 13.00 1.43
N ASN A 524 -8.47 12.53 1.30
CA ASN A 524 -8.85 11.58 0.28
C ASN A 524 -8.72 12.22 -1.13
N PRO A 525 -8.09 11.55 -2.12
CA PRO A 525 -8.01 12.03 -3.50
C PRO A 525 -9.37 12.36 -4.13
N THR A 526 -10.46 11.74 -3.63
CA THR A 526 -11.85 11.99 -4.00
C THR A 526 -12.62 12.81 -2.96
N ALA A 527 -11.95 13.61 -2.13
CA ALA A 527 -12.60 14.46 -1.14
C ALA A 527 -13.65 15.38 -1.79
N VAL A 528 -14.85 15.38 -1.22
CA VAL A 528 -16.02 16.15 -1.70
C VAL A 528 -16.41 17.28 -0.75
N TRP A 529 -15.66 17.45 0.34
CA TRP A 529 -15.84 18.47 1.36
C TRP A 529 -14.62 19.37 1.40
N ALA A 530 -14.83 20.64 1.76
CA ALA A 530 -13.77 21.59 2.05
C ALA A 530 -14.01 22.21 3.43
N GLU A 531 -12.95 22.28 4.25
CA GLU A 531 -13.00 23.01 5.51
C GLU A 531 -13.11 24.52 5.25
N ARG A 532 -13.97 25.16 6.03
CA ARG A 532 -14.20 26.60 6.06
C ARG A 532 -13.81 27.12 7.44
N LEU A 533 -13.19 28.30 7.48
CA LEU A 533 -12.97 29.03 8.73
C LEU A 533 -14.10 30.02 8.98
N ASP A 534 -14.30 30.35 10.25
CA ASP A 534 -15.11 31.50 10.62
C ASP A 534 -14.46 32.81 10.15
N ASP A 535 -15.27 33.84 9.94
CA ASP A 535 -14.79 35.11 9.41
C ASP A 535 -13.78 35.76 10.37
N GLY A 536 -12.63 36.19 9.82
CA GLY A 536 -11.55 36.81 10.59
C GLY A 536 -10.56 35.84 11.25
N SER A 537 -10.93 34.57 11.49
CA SER A 537 -10.02 33.63 12.17
C SER A 537 -8.99 32.99 11.21
N PRO A 538 -7.70 32.86 11.61
CA PRO A 538 -6.70 32.16 10.81
C PRO A 538 -6.69 30.64 11.04
N ARG A 539 -7.42 30.15 12.06
CA ARG A 539 -7.43 28.74 12.49
C ARG A 539 -8.85 28.22 12.68
N ARG A 540 -9.02 26.89 12.69
CA ARG A 540 -10.31 26.30 13.07
C ARG A 540 -10.72 26.69 14.49
N ALA A 541 -12.03 26.76 14.71
CA ALA A 541 -12.57 27.08 16.02
C ALA A 541 -12.39 25.91 17.01
N ALA A 542 -12.30 26.26 18.28
CA ALA A 542 -12.32 25.32 19.40
C ALA A 542 -13.29 25.84 20.46
N ALA A 543 -13.70 24.98 21.38
CA ALA A 543 -14.50 25.39 22.53
C ALA A 543 -14.06 24.67 23.81
N LEU A 544 -14.43 25.24 24.96
CA LEU A 544 -14.22 24.67 26.28
C LEU A 544 -15.50 24.04 26.80
N ALA A 545 -15.46 22.73 27.04
CA ALA A 545 -16.52 21.97 27.69
C ALA A 545 -16.91 22.58 29.05
N VAL A 546 -18.16 22.36 29.46
CA VAL A 546 -18.63 22.75 30.79
C VAL A 546 -18.12 21.72 31.81
N LEU A 547 -17.91 22.14 33.06
CA LEU A 547 -17.27 21.31 34.07
C LEU A 547 -18.30 20.73 35.06
N PRO A 548 -18.16 19.46 35.49
CA PRO A 548 -17.23 18.46 34.95
C PRO A 548 -17.56 18.11 33.48
N SER A 549 -16.54 17.77 32.69
CA SER A 549 -16.62 17.53 31.24
C SER A 549 -17.33 16.21 30.89
N VAL A 550 -18.60 16.11 31.25
CA VAL A 550 -19.47 14.94 31.05
C VAL A 550 -20.68 15.29 30.22
N THR A 551 -21.21 14.30 29.48
CA THR A 551 -22.36 14.46 28.58
C THR A 551 -23.55 15.18 29.22
N GLU A 552 -23.97 14.79 30.43
CA GLU A 552 -25.15 15.35 31.12
C GLU A 552 -25.04 16.87 31.35
N VAL A 553 -23.80 17.35 31.55
CA VAL A 553 -23.46 18.74 31.84
C VAL A 553 -23.20 19.50 30.54
N SER A 554 -22.23 19.03 29.77
CA SER A 554 -21.75 19.71 28.57
C SER A 554 -22.78 19.73 27.45
N ARG A 555 -23.39 18.58 27.11
CA ARG A 555 -24.30 18.52 25.95
C ARG A 555 -25.59 19.29 26.21
N THR A 556 -26.10 19.21 27.44
CA THR A 556 -27.28 19.97 27.84
C THR A 556 -26.99 21.47 27.81
N SER A 557 -25.81 21.91 28.26
CA SER A 557 -25.42 23.31 28.19
C SER A 557 -25.23 23.80 26.74
N LEU A 558 -24.56 23.03 25.89
CA LEU A 558 -24.43 23.30 24.46
C LEU A 558 -25.79 23.51 23.80
N LEU A 559 -26.71 22.57 24.00
CA LEU A 559 -28.01 22.55 23.33
C LEU A 559 -28.99 23.58 23.89
N SER A 560 -28.82 23.98 25.16
CA SER A 560 -29.68 24.99 25.80
C SER A 560 -29.15 26.42 25.65
N GLY A 561 -27.85 26.58 25.38
CA GLY A 561 -27.21 27.89 25.29
C GLY A 561 -27.03 28.59 26.64
N GLU A 562 -27.09 27.82 27.74
CA GLU A 562 -26.96 28.28 29.12
C GLU A 562 -26.26 27.20 29.95
N LEU A 563 -25.66 27.57 31.08
CA LEU A 563 -24.99 26.62 31.99
C LEU A 563 -26.02 25.77 32.75
N VAL A 564 -26.33 24.59 32.23
CA VAL A 564 -27.35 23.69 32.81
C VAL A 564 -27.00 22.21 32.59
N ALA A 565 -27.29 21.38 33.58
CA ALA A 565 -27.18 19.94 33.50
C ALA A 565 -28.57 19.29 33.40
N GLY A 566 -28.67 18.14 32.74
CA GLY A 566 -29.91 17.38 32.73
C GLY A 566 -29.98 16.25 31.72
N PRO A 567 -31.12 15.54 31.67
CA PRO A 567 -31.32 14.44 30.74
C PRO A 567 -31.70 14.93 29.35
N GLN A 568 -31.82 13.99 28.40
CA GLN A 568 -32.19 14.26 27.01
C GLN A 568 -33.50 15.08 26.86
N ASP A 569 -34.48 14.95 27.75
CA ASP A 569 -35.71 15.76 27.69
C ASP A 569 -35.49 17.24 28.06
N ARG A 570 -34.45 17.54 28.86
CA ARG A 570 -34.00 18.91 29.10
C ARG A 570 -33.25 19.44 27.89
N GLU A 571 -32.39 18.63 27.28
CA GLU A 571 -31.69 18.97 26.02
C GLU A 571 -32.69 19.39 24.92
N THR A 572 -33.73 18.57 24.68
CA THR A 572 -34.75 18.87 23.65
C THR A 572 -35.49 20.17 23.94
N ARG A 573 -35.92 20.39 25.19
CA ARG A 573 -36.65 21.61 25.56
C ARG A 573 -35.78 22.86 25.46
N GLY A 574 -34.55 22.80 25.96
CA GLY A 574 -33.57 23.90 25.88
C GLY A 574 -33.26 24.26 24.43
N TYR A 575 -33.05 23.26 23.57
CA TYR A 575 -32.80 23.49 22.13
C TYR A 575 -33.99 24.15 21.42
N GLU A 576 -35.21 23.71 21.69
CA GLU A 576 -36.43 24.33 21.14
C GLU A 576 -36.62 25.77 21.63
N GLU A 577 -36.32 26.06 22.89
CA GLU A 577 -36.36 27.41 23.46
C GLU A 577 -35.30 28.32 22.84
N LEU A 578 -34.07 27.85 22.74
CA LEU A 578 -32.94 28.58 22.20
C LEU A 578 -33.12 28.90 20.70
N THR A 579 -33.50 27.92 19.90
CA THR A 579 -33.73 28.11 18.44
C THR A 579 -34.90 29.06 18.18
N ARG A 580 -35.98 28.96 18.97
CA ARG A 580 -37.12 29.89 18.90
C ARG A 580 -36.70 31.32 19.24
N ALA A 581 -35.92 31.52 20.30
CA ALA A 581 -35.41 32.83 20.70
C ALA A 581 -34.56 33.49 19.60
N HIS A 582 -33.88 32.69 18.76
CA HIS A 582 -33.02 33.17 17.68
C HIS A 582 -33.70 33.22 16.30
N GLY A 583 -35.01 32.98 16.22
CA GLY A 583 -35.78 33.04 14.98
C GLY A 583 -35.62 31.82 14.05
N LEU A 584 -35.08 30.72 14.55
CA LEU A 584 -34.88 29.45 13.83
C LEU A 584 -35.95 28.42 14.22
N THR A 585 -37.20 28.86 14.28
CA THR A 585 -38.32 27.97 14.66
C THR A 585 -38.47 26.83 13.66
N GLY A 586 -38.73 25.62 14.15
CA GLY A 586 -38.88 24.43 13.31
C GLY A 586 -37.57 23.71 13.01
N SER A 587 -36.47 24.03 13.70
CA SER A 587 -35.22 23.29 13.65
C SER A 587 -35.32 21.95 14.41
N PRO A 588 -35.30 20.79 13.73
CA PRO A 588 -35.36 19.50 14.41
C PRO A 588 -34.01 19.13 15.04
N LEU A 589 -34.07 18.50 16.21
CA LEU A 589 -32.96 17.82 16.87
C LEU A 589 -33.25 16.31 16.90
N PHE A 590 -32.35 15.51 16.31
CA PHE A 590 -32.46 14.06 16.28
C PHE A 590 -31.44 13.41 17.21
N HIS A 591 -31.89 12.50 18.06
CA HIS A 591 -31.01 11.69 18.91
C HIS A 591 -30.91 10.25 18.39
N LYS A 592 -30.11 9.43 19.06
CA LYS A 592 -29.80 8.02 18.69
C LYS A 592 -31.00 7.23 18.17
N ARG A 593 -32.15 7.27 18.86
CA ARG A 593 -33.37 6.53 18.46
C ARG A 593 -33.99 7.04 17.16
N ASP A 594 -33.92 8.34 16.90
CA ASP A 594 -34.48 8.94 15.68
C ASP A 594 -33.65 8.62 14.43
N LEU A 595 -32.37 8.31 14.62
CA LEU A 595 -31.42 7.94 13.56
C LEU A 595 -31.52 6.47 13.15
N GLU A 596 -32.23 5.63 13.92
CA GLU A 596 -32.36 4.20 13.63
C GLU A 596 -33.13 3.94 12.33
N VAL A 597 -32.50 3.17 11.44
CA VAL A 597 -33.08 2.85 10.13
C VAL A 597 -34.03 1.66 10.26
N ALA A 598 -35.33 1.93 10.23
CA ALA A 598 -36.36 0.89 10.31
C ALA A 598 -36.59 0.13 8.97
N ARG A 599 -36.11 0.65 7.84
CA ARG A 599 -36.37 0.10 6.49
C ARG A 599 -35.12 -0.55 5.91
N LEU A 600 -35.23 -1.83 5.54
CA LEU A 600 -34.16 -2.57 4.88
C LEU A 600 -33.74 -1.89 3.56
N GLY A 601 -32.44 -1.80 3.32
CA GLY A 601 -31.87 -1.20 2.11
C GLY A 601 -31.71 0.34 2.16
N HIS A 602 -32.03 0.99 3.29
CA HIS A 602 -31.80 2.42 3.49
C HIS A 602 -30.60 2.67 4.41
N SER A 603 -29.93 3.82 4.25
CA SER A 603 -28.81 4.24 5.10
C SER A 603 -29.17 5.30 6.16
N LEU A 604 -30.34 5.93 6.03
CA LEU A 604 -30.88 6.95 6.94
C LEU A 604 -32.38 6.73 7.21
N ALA A 605 -32.84 7.17 8.38
CA ALA A 605 -34.26 7.20 8.72
C ALA A 605 -35.02 8.24 7.86
N ASP A 606 -36.26 7.93 7.48
CA ASP A 606 -37.05 8.76 6.56
C ASP A 606 -37.29 10.18 7.10
N ARG A 607 -37.52 10.34 8.42
CA ARG A 607 -37.71 11.66 9.05
C ARG A 607 -36.45 12.52 8.97
N VAL A 608 -35.28 11.93 9.20
CA VAL A 608 -33.98 12.60 9.14
C VAL A 608 -33.67 13.01 7.71
N ARG A 609 -33.84 12.08 6.77
CA ARG A 609 -33.67 12.35 5.33
C ARG A 609 -34.57 13.50 4.87
N HIS A 610 -35.86 13.46 5.21
CA HIS A 610 -36.80 14.50 4.80
C HIS A 610 -36.46 15.88 5.38
N ALA A 611 -36.03 15.95 6.65
CA ALA A 611 -35.60 17.19 7.27
C ALA A 611 -34.35 17.78 6.58
N ILE A 612 -33.37 16.95 6.23
CA ILE A 612 -32.17 17.39 5.50
C ILE A 612 -32.55 17.88 4.09
N ASP A 613 -33.52 17.24 3.43
CA ASP A 613 -33.92 17.58 2.07
C ASP A 613 -34.78 18.85 1.97
N ASP A 614 -35.44 19.22 3.06
CA ASP A 614 -36.37 20.34 3.07
C ASP A 614 -35.63 21.69 3.05
N PRO A 615 -35.73 22.49 1.96
CA PRO A 615 -35.11 23.81 1.89
C PRO A 615 -35.79 24.82 2.82
N GLY A 616 -36.99 24.54 3.34
CA GLY A 616 -37.65 25.34 4.37
C GLY A 616 -37.00 25.21 5.75
N THR A 617 -36.31 24.09 6.02
CA THR A 617 -35.67 23.83 7.30
C THR A 617 -34.22 24.33 7.30
N ARG A 618 -34.01 25.53 7.85
CA ARG A 618 -32.72 26.24 7.84
C ARG A 618 -31.62 25.55 8.63
N LEU A 619 -31.97 24.95 9.77
CA LEU A 619 -31.05 24.22 10.63
C LEU A 619 -31.66 22.87 10.99
N VAL A 620 -30.92 21.80 10.69
CA VAL A 620 -31.18 20.42 11.13
C VAL A 620 -30.05 20.01 12.07
N SER A 621 -30.36 19.35 13.18
CA SER A 621 -29.36 18.93 14.15
C SER A 621 -29.46 17.44 14.46
N ALA A 622 -28.33 16.77 14.65
CA ALA A 622 -28.28 15.38 15.07
C ALA A 622 -27.17 15.13 16.10
N VAL A 623 -27.44 14.28 17.08
CA VAL A 623 -26.47 13.83 18.08
C VAL A 623 -26.01 12.40 17.77
N LEU A 624 -24.70 12.19 17.66
CA LEU A 624 -24.07 10.90 17.38
C LEU A 624 -23.26 10.43 18.59
N ASN A 625 -23.69 9.35 19.25
CA ASN A 625 -23.07 8.85 20.48
C ASN A 625 -21.97 7.80 20.26
N THR A 626 -21.56 7.55 19.02
CA THR A 626 -20.72 6.40 18.68
C THR A 626 -19.37 6.39 19.41
N ILE A 627 -18.78 7.57 19.62
CA ILE A 627 -17.47 7.71 20.26
C ILE A 627 -17.59 7.42 21.75
N ASP A 628 -18.47 8.13 22.46
CA ASP A 628 -18.72 7.86 23.89
C ASP A 628 -19.17 6.42 24.18
N ASP A 629 -20.10 5.86 23.37
CA ASP A 629 -20.54 4.45 23.47
C ASP A 629 -19.36 3.45 23.36
N ALA A 630 -18.27 3.83 22.67
CA ALA A 630 -17.08 2.99 22.54
C ALA A 630 -16.17 3.08 23.78
N LEU A 631 -16.14 4.23 24.48
CA LEU A 631 -15.35 4.44 25.70
C LEU A 631 -15.79 3.52 26.84
N ASP A 632 -17.09 3.22 26.92
CA ASP A 632 -17.67 2.39 27.98
C ASP A 632 -17.33 0.89 27.90
N ARG A 633 -16.65 0.45 26.83
CA ARG A 633 -16.24 -0.95 26.65
C ARG A 633 -15.05 -1.30 27.53
N SER A 634 -14.97 -2.56 27.97
CA SER A 634 -13.89 -3.03 28.85
C SER A 634 -12.58 -3.38 28.13
N ASP A 635 -12.57 -3.31 26.80
CA ASP A 635 -11.37 -3.56 25.98
C ASP A 635 -10.90 -2.26 25.34
N PRO A 636 -9.78 -1.65 25.81
CA PRO A 636 -9.21 -0.41 25.27
C PRO A 636 -8.59 -0.56 23.86
N ALA A 637 -9.12 -1.44 23.01
CA ALA A 637 -8.61 -1.63 21.66
C ALA A 637 -8.65 -0.30 20.90
N GLY A 638 -7.47 0.18 20.50
CA GLY A 638 -7.25 1.42 19.77
C GLY A 638 -8.13 1.47 18.53
N THR A 639 -9.28 2.12 18.67
CA THR A 639 -10.25 2.26 17.60
C THR A 639 -9.70 3.28 16.62
N HIS A 640 -9.38 2.85 15.42
CA HIS A 640 -9.04 3.77 14.34
C HIS A 640 -10.31 4.52 13.92
N TRP A 641 -10.35 5.83 14.15
CA TRP A 641 -11.52 6.63 13.85
C TRP A 641 -11.50 7.16 12.42
N SER A 642 -12.34 6.57 11.57
CA SER A 642 -12.66 7.09 10.24
C SER A 642 -14.10 7.60 10.20
N VAL A 643 -14.47 8.23 9.09
CA VAL A 643 -15.86 8.66 8.91
C VAL A 643 -16.84 7.49 8.90
N ASP A 644 -16.39 6.32 8.44
CA ASP A 644 -17.19 5.08 8.43
C ASP A 644 -17.24 4.40 9.82
N ALA A 645 -16.26 4.65 10.69
CA ALA A 645 -16.27 4.16 12.06
C ALA A 645 -17.34 4.85 12.92
N VAL A 646 -17.67 6.11 12.63
CA VAL A 646 -18.73 6.86 13.31
C VAL A 646 -20.08 6.54 12.67
N LYS A 647 -20.92 5.77 13.39
CA LYS A 647 -22.23 5.33 12.90
C LYS A 647 -23.07 6.53 12.43
N HIS A 648 -23.67 6.39 11.25
CA HIS A 648 -24.48 7.39 10.54
C HIS A 648 -23.75 8.63 10.00
N LEU A 649 -22.48 8.87 10.35
CA LEU A 649 -21.77 10.07 9.92
C LEU A 649 -21.64 10.14 8.39
N ARG A 650 -21.14 9.07 7.74
CA ARG A 650 -21.02 8.99 6.27
C ARG A 650 -22.35 9.27 5.54
N PRO A 651 -23.46 8.54 5.82
CA PRO A 651 -24.75 8.83 5.19
C PRO A 651 -25.29 10.25 5.42
N LEU A 652 -25.10 10.81 6.63
CA LEU A 652 -25.53 12.18 6.95
C LEU A 652 -24.75 13.21 6.13
N LEU A 653 -23.43 13.05 6.04
CA LEU A 653 -22.59 13.90 5.19
C LEU A 653 -23.00 13.77 3.72
N ASP A 654 -23.12 12.56 3.19
CA ASP A 654 -23.45 12.39 1.76
C ASP A 654 -24.78 13.08 1.42
N ARG A 655 -25.79 12.95 2.28
CA ARG A 655 -27.08 13.61 2.08
C ARG A 655 -27.01 15.12 2.26
N ALA A 656 -26.25 15.61 3.25
CA ALA A 656 -26.02 17.04 3.45
C ALA A 656 -25.38 17.69 2.22
N ARG A 657 -24.40 17.00 1.61
CA ARG A 657 -23.75 17.44 0.37
C ARG A 657 -24.76 17.56 -0.77
N GLU A 658 -25.58 16.52 -0.97
CA GLU A 658 -26.62 16.52 -2.00
C GLU A 658 -27.67 17.62 -1.81
N ALA A 659 -27.99 17.95 -0.55
CA ALA A 659 -28.88 19.05 -0.19
C ALA A 659 -28.17 20.43 -0.18
N GLY A 660 -26.87 20.50 -0.48
CA GLY A 660 -26.10 21.75 -0.50
C GLY A 660 -25.88 22.38 0.88
N ARG A 661 -26.03 21.62 1.97
CA ARG A 661 -25.92 22.13 3.34
C ARG A 661 -24.47 22.35 3.76
N THR A 662 -24.26 23.43 4.51
CA THR A 662 -23.05 23.64 5.31
C THR A 662 -23.14 22.74 6.54
N VAL A 663 -22.08 22.00 6.83
CA VAL A 663 -22.03 21.09 7.98
C VAL A 663 -21.21 21.74 9.08
N VAL A 664 -21.76 21.81 10.30
CA VAL A 664 -21.01 22.15 11.50
C VAL A 664 -20.89 20.89 12.36
N ILE A 665 -19.66 20.53 12.74
CA ILE A 665 -19.41 19.45 13.70
C ILE A 665 -18.88 20.06 14.98
N ALA A 666 -19.51 19.73 16.09
CA ALA A 666 -19.08 20.10 17.44
C ALA A 666 -19.08 18.87 18.35
N SER A 667 -18.35 18.95 19.45
CA SER A 667 -18.45 17.99 20.55
C SER A 667 -19.17 18.62 21.75
N ASP A 668 -19.51 17.81 22.74
CA ASP A 668 -19.85 18.23 24.09
C ASP A 668 -18.64 18.17 25.03
N HIS A 669 -17.86 17.10 24.97
CA HIS A 669 -16.58 16.93 25.65
C HIS A 669 -15.63 16.07 24.82
N GLY A 670 -14.36 16.02 25.22
CA GLY A 670 -13.41 15.06 24.71
C GLY A 670 -13.23 13.87 25.63
N HIS A 671 -12.12 13.16 25.52
CA HIS A 671 -11.80 12.02 26.36
C HIS A 671 -10.28 11.74 26.40
N VAL A 672 -9.86 11.02 27.43
CA VAL A 672 -8.55 10.37 27.52
C VAL A 672 -8.69 8.86 27.28
N VAL A 673 -7.66 8.25 26.67
CA VAL A 673 -7.67 6.82 26.32
C VAL A 673 -6.96 5.99 27.41
N GLU A 674 -7.57 4.89 27.85
CA GLU A 674 -6.93 3.96 28.78
C GLU A 674 -5.88 3.12 28.06
N ARG A 675 -4.64 3.15 28.53
CA ARG A 675 -3.51 2.41 27.93
C ARG A 675 -2.95 1.33 28.85
N ARG A 676 -3.70 0.94 29.89
CA ARG A 676 -3.31 0.00 30.96
C ARG A 676 -2.06 0.43 31.74
N LEU A 677 -1.76 1.71 31.72
CA LEU A 677 -0.67 2.35 32.48
C LEU A 677 -1.20 3.17 33.67
N GLY A 678 -2.52 3.29 33.79
CA GLY A 678 -3.18 4.09 34.81
C GLY A 678 -3.45 3.37 36.13
N GLN A 679 -3.54 4.12 37.22
CA GLN A 679 -3.90 3.66 38.55
C GLN A 679 -5.34 4.03 38.90
N GLN A 680 -6.01 3.14 39.62
CA GLN A 680 -7.32 3.43 40.20
C GLN A 680 -7.15 3.99 41.62
N ARG A 681 -7.70 5.18 41.87
CA ARG A 681 -7.81 5.81 43.19
C ARG A 681 -9.29 5.94 43.56
N ALA A 682 -9.84 4.93 44.22
CA ALA A 682 -11.26 4.94 44.56
C ALA A 682 -11.58 5.97 45.66
N HIS A 683 -12.67 6.72 45.48
CA HIS A 683 -13.20 7.64 46.49
C HIS A 683 -14.58 7.18 46.96
N PRO A 684 -14.83 7.06 48.29
CA PRO A 684 -16.13 6.65 48.82
C PRO A 684 -17.26 7.58 48.34
N GLY A 685 -18.34 7.03 47.81
CA GLY A 685 -19.51 7.82 47.38
C GLY A 685 -19.39 8.48 46.00
N SER A 686 -18.25 8.37 45.31
CA SER A 686 -18.09 8.81 43.92
C SER A 686 -18.38 7.65 42.96
N SER A 687 -19.42 7.79 42.13
CA SER A 687 -19.73 6.88 41.01
C SER A 687 -19.09 7.32 39.68
N THR A 688 -18.29 8.37 39.73
CA THR A 688 -17.72 9.10 38.60
C THR A 688 -16.28 8.65 38.37
N THR A 689 -15.81 8.70 37.13
CA THR A 689 -14.49 8.14 36.76
C THR A 689 -13.36 9.16 36.83
N ARG A 690 -13.65 10.46 36.66
CA ARG A 690 -12.63 11.51 36.48
C ARG A 690 -12.83 12.77 37.32
N TYR A 691 -13.91 12.87 38.08
CA TYR A 691 -14.13 13.97 39.03
C TYR A 691 -14.68 13.47 40.36
N ARG A 692 -14.49 14.26 41.42
CA ARG A 692 -15.00 13.97 42.76
C ARG A 692 -15.32 15.26 43.50
N ASN A 693 -16.04 15.15 44.61
CA ASN A 693 -16.33 16.27 45.50
C ASN A 693 -15.05 16.81 46.15
N ALA A 694 -15.12 18.08 46.55
CA ALA A 694 -14.04 18.85 47.15
C ALA A 694 -13.76 18.56 48.63
N GLU A 695 -14.08 17.35 49.12
CA GLU A 695 -14.00 17.00 50.54
C GLU A 695 -12.62 16.49 50.97
N GLU A 696 -11.93 15.76 50.09
CA GLU A 696 -10.59 15.21 50.33
C GLU A 696 -9.49 16.08 49.69
N PRO A 697 -8.27 16.10 50.27
CA PRO A 697 -7.14 16.87 49.73
C PRO A 697 -6.86 16.60 48.25
N VAL A 698 -6.47 17.63 47.52
CA VAL A 698 -6.12 17.54 46.09
C VAL A 698 -4.71 16.95 45.94
N HIS A 699 -4.55 15.98 45.04
CA HIS A 699 -3.26 15.38 44.71
C HIS A 699 -2.59 16.08 43.51
N ALA A 700 -1.31 15.77 43.25
CA ALA A 700 -0.53 16.43 42.20
C ALA A 700 -1.02 16.12 40.76
N ASP A 701 -1.76 15.03 40.58
CA ASP A 701 -2.39 14.60 39.33
C ASP A 701 -3.86 15.03 39.22
N GLU A 702 -4.29 15.95 40.09
CA GLU A 702 -5.65 16.48 40.21
C GLU A 702 -5.61 18.02 40.28
N VAL A 703 -6.75 18.66 40.00
CA VAL A 703 -6.94 20.10 40.17
C VAL A 703 -8.29 20.39 40.81
N MET A 704 -8.32 21.33 41.75
CA MET A 704 -9.57 21.88 42.28
C MET A 704 -10.02 23.05 41.42
N ILE A 705 -11.26 23.02 40.94
CA ILE A 705 -11.85 24.11 40.19
C ILE A 705 -13.09 24.61 40.92
N GLU A 706 -13.23 25.94 40.97
CA GLU A 706 -14.32 26.66 41.60
C GLU A 706 -14.78 27.79 40.68
N GLY A 707 -16.08 27.87 40.43
CA GLY A 707 -16.68 28.92 39.59
C GLY A 707 -18.00 28.51 38.97
N SER A 708 -18.68 29.48 38.35
CA SER A 708 -20.03 29.33 37.79
C SER A 708 -20.15 28.21 36.73
N ARG A 709 -19.06 27.93 36.00
CA ARG A 709 -18.99 26.84 35.00
C ARG A 709 -18.80 25.44 35.59
N VAL A 710 -18.67 25.31 36.92
CA VAL A 710 -18.64 24.02 37.62
C VAL A 710 -20.06 23.68 38.09
N LEU A 711 -20.75 22.82 37.35
CA LEU A 711 -22.13 22.40 37.65
C LEU A 711 -22.14 21.30 38.72
N SER A 712 -21.92 21.72 39.95
CA SER A 712 -22.03 20.92 41.18
C SER A 712 -22.81 21.71 42.24
N ALA A 713 -23.20 21.07 43.35
CA ALA A 713 -24.01 21.72 44.38
C ALA A 713 -23.37 23.01 44.95
N ASP A 714 -22.04 23.03 45.09
CA ASP A 714 -21.30 24.16 45.68
C ASP A 714 -20.42 24.89 44.65
N HIS A 715 -20.63 24.67 43.34
CA HIS A 715 -19.78 25.19 42.26
C HIS A 715 -18.29 24.85 42.39
N ARG A 716 -17.99 23.67 42.97
CA ARG A 716 -16.63 23.22 43.29
C ARG A 716 -16.47 21.72 43.01
N ALA A 717 -15.39 21.34 42.33
CA ALA A 717 -15.07 19.95 42.05
C ALA A 717 -13.55 19.72 41.96
N VAL A 718 -13.11 18.51 42.33
CA VAL A 718 -11.74 18.04 42.06
C VAL A 718 -11.76 17.19 40.81
N LEU A 719 -11.01 17.60 39.80
CA LEU A 719 -10.94 16.97 38.49
C LEU A 719 -9.58 16.28 38.31
N ALA A 720 -9.59 15.08 37.76
CA ALA A 720 -8.37 14.39 37.37
C ALA A 720 -7.71 15.11 36.19
N VAL A 721 -6.39 15.32 36.28
CA VAL A 721 -5.58 15.94 35.22
C VAL A 721 -4.86 14.87 34.43
N SER A 722 -4.09 14.01 35.10
CA SER A 722 -3.31 12.96 34.42
C SER A 722 -4.23 11.93 33.76
N GLU A 723 -3.98 11.58 32.50
CA GLU A 723 -4.68 10.48 31.81
C GLU A 723 -4.59 9.14 32.54
N ARG A 724 -3.58 8.98 33.41
CA ARG A 724 -3.31 7.76 34.18
C ARG A 724 -4.13 7.66 35.47
N LEU A 725 -4.95 8.64 35.81
CA LEU A 725 -5.77 8.63 37.01
C LEU A 725 -7.22 8.25 36.68
N ARG A 726 -7.80 7.30 37.40
CA ARG A 726 -9.23 7.04 37.38
C ARG A 726 -9.76 6.78 38.78
N TYR A 727 -10.98 7.21 39.06
CA TYR A 727 -11.64 6.92 40.33
C TYR A 727 -12.53 5.66 40.24
N GLY A 728 -13.07 5.40 39.04
CA GLY A 728 -13.92 4.25 38.74
C GLY A 728 -13.20 3.03 38.17
N PRO A 729 -13.96 2.00 37.74
CA PRO A 729 -13.41 0.79 37.12
C PRO A 729 -12.76 1.10 35.76
N MET A 730 -11.95 0.16 35.27
CA MET A 730 -11.30 0.26 33.97
C MET A 730 -12.32 0.23 32.83
N LYS A 731 -12.16 1.17 31.88
CA LYS A 731 -12.91 1.30 30.63
C LYS A 731 -11.93 1.55 29.47
N ALA A 732 -12.41 1.66 28.23
CA ALA A 732 -11.58 1.94 27.06
C ALA A 732 -11.07 3.39 27.03
N GLY A 733 -11.84 4.30 27.61
CA GLY A 733 -11.42 5.68 27.87
C GLY A 733 -12.32 6.34 28.92
N TYR A 734 -12.01 7.60 29.22
CA TYR A 734 -12.67 8.33 30.29
C TYR A 734 -12.85 9.82 29.92
N HIS A 735 -13.87 10.43 30.49
CA HIS A 735 -14.16 11.86 30.39
C HIS A 735 -14.63 12.38 31.77
N GLY A 736 -14.78 13.69 31.92
CA GLY A 736 -15.19 14.36 33.16
C GLY A 736 -14.07 15.04 33.94
N GLY A 737 -12.81 14.90 33.52
CA GLY A 737 -11.64 15.52 34.14
C GLY A 737 -11.30 16.90 33.58
N ALA A 738 -10.08 17.35 33.89
CA ALA A 738 -9.50 18.63 33.49
C ALA A 738 -8.35 18.49 32.49
N ALA A 739 -8.11 17.30 31.94
CA ALA A 739 -7.14 17.15 30.87
C ALA A 739 -7.60 17.99 29.65
N PRO A 740 -6.68 18.64 28.92
CA PRO A 740 -7.05 19.41 27.73
C PRO A 740 -7.74 18.53 26.68
N ALA A 741 -7.39 17.25 26.58
CA ALA A 741 -8.05 16.28 25.72
C ALA A 741 -9.52 15.99 26.10
N GLU A 742 -9.94 16.27 27.34
CA GLU A 742 -11.33 16.17 27.82
C GLU A 742 -12.08 17.49 27.67
N VAL A 743 -11.40 18.63 27.88
CA VAL A 743 -12.05 19.95 28.00
C VAL A 743 -12.06 20.73 26.69
N VAL A 744 -10.97 20.72 25.93
CA VAL A 744 -10.89 21.44 24.66
C VAL A 744 -11.48 20.56 23.57
N ILE A 745 -12.52 21.07 22.92
CA ILE A 745 -13.27 20.34 21.91
C ILE A 745 -13.21 21.05 20.54
N PRO A 746 -13.31 20.28 19.44
CA PRO A 746 -13.28 20.84 18.10
C PRO A 746 -14.62 21.50 17.72
N VAL A 747 -14.56 22.60 16.96
CA VAL A 747 -15.71 23.18 16.26
C VAL A 747 -15.34 23.37 14.79
N LEU A 748 -15.97 22.60 13.92
CA LEU A 748 -15.52 22.38 12.55
C LEU A 748 -16.62 22.76 11.57
N ILE A 749 -16.28 23.56 10.56
CA ILE A 749 -17.23 24.03 9.56
C ILE A 749 -16.78 23.49 8.20
N MET A 750 -17.70 22.84 7.50
CA MET A 750 -17.44 22.25 6.18
C MET A 750 -18.50 22.66 5.18
N VAL A 751 -18.06 22.86 3.94
CA VAL A 751 -18.93 23.12 2.80
C VAL A 751 -18.69 22.08 1.71
N PRO A 752 -19.73 21.73 0.93
CA PRO A 752 -19.53 20.96 -0.30
C PRO A 752 -18.50 21.64 -1.20
N ILE A 753 -17.61 20.88 -1.82
CA ILE A 753 -16.55 21.45 -2.66
C ILE A 753 -17.11 22.25 -3.84
N GLU A 754 -18.31 21.92 -4.29
CA GLU A 754 -19.06 22.62 -5.33
C GLU A 754 -19.43 24.06 -4.91
N ARG A 755 -19.53 24.31 -3.59
CA ARG A 755 -19.81 25.62 -2.98
C ARG A 755 -18.55 26.38 -2.56
N ALA A 756 -17.36 25.85 -2.83
CA ALA A 756 -16.07 26.44 -2.45
C ALA A 756 -15.76 27.82 -3.11
N GLN A 757 -16.57 28.22 -4.09
CA GLN A 757 -16.48 29.49 -4.80
C GLN A 757 -17.64 30.45 -4.46
N ASP A 758 -18.56 30.05 -3.58
CA ASP A 758 -19.68 30.89 -3.17
C ASP A 758 -19.14 32.18 -2.50
N PRO A 759 -19.75 33.35 -2.77
CA PRO A 759 -19.36 34.60 -2.11
C PRO A 759 -19.43 34.48 -0.57
N GLY A 760 -18.38 34.93 0.11
CA GLY A 760 -18.29 34.85 1.58
C GLY A 760 -17.76 33.52 2.12
N VAL A 761 -17.50 32.51 1.27
CA VAL A 761 -16.86 31.26 1.71
C VAL A 761 -15.34 31.42 1.74
N ARG A 762 -14.78 31.50 2.96
CA ARG A 762 -13.35 31.44 3.19
C ARG A 762 -12.92 30.02 3.56
N LEU A 763 -12.34 29.31 2.58
CA LEU A 763 -11.78 27.99 2.82
C LEU A 763 -10.56 28.07 3.74
N ALA A 764 -10.43 27.08 4.62
CA ALA A 764 -9.28 26.96 5.48
C ALA A 764 -8.02 26.64 4.64
N PRO A 765 -6.88 27.31 4.89
CA PRO A 765 -5.59 26.74 4.51
C PRO A 765 -5.37 25.43 5.28
N SER A 766 -4.33 24.66 4.91
CA SER A 766 -4.00 23.44 5.64
C SER A 766 -3.85 23.74 7.15
N GLN A 767 -4.65 23.06 7.97
CA GLN A 767 -4.62 23.18 9.44
C GLN A 767 -3.56 22.26 10.06
N GLN A 768 -2.87 21.49 9.23
CA GLN A 768 -1.83 20.56 9.64
C GLN A 768 -0.60 21.33 10.16
N PRO A 769 -0.05 20.98 11.35
CA PRO A 769 1.18 21.60 11.80
C PRO A 769 2.35 21.16 10.91
N ALA A 770 3.35 22.03 10.74
CA ALA A 770 4.46 21.79 9.81
C ALA A 770 5.21 20.49 10.12
N TRP A 771 5.47 20.21 11.41
CA TRP A 771 6.18 19.01 11.88
C TRP A 771 5.45 17.69 11.57
N TRP A 772 4.18 17.72 11.21
CA TRP A 772 3.40 16.51 10.89
C TRP A 772 3.81 15.85 9.57
N SER A 773 4.35 16.63 8.62
CA SER A 773 4.79 16.10 7.33
C SER A 773 6.22 16.49 6.99
N GLU A 774 6.75 17.59 7.54
CA GLU A 774 8.07 18.12 7.23
C GLU A 774 9.08 17.93 8.36
N PRO A 775 10.37 17.70 8.04
CA PRO A 775 11.46 17.83 9.01
C PRO A 775 11.48 19.23 9.64
N VAL A 776 11.87 19.30 10.92
CA VAL A 776 12.08 20.58 11.61
C VAL A 776 13.24 21.35 10.93
N GLY A 777 13.07 22.65 10.71
CA GLY A 777 14.03 23.49 9.95
C GLY A 777 13.79 23.53 8.44
N ALA A 778 13.00 22.61 7.88
CA ALA A 778 12.59 22.68 6.47
C ALA A 778 11.44 23.69 6.24
N ALA A 779 10.66 24.03 7.26
CA ALA A 779 9.58 25.02 7.19
C ALA A 779 10.11 26.43 7.54
N HIS A 780 9.99 27.39 6.64
CA HIS A 780 10.10 28.82 6.98
C HIS A 780 8.71 29.35 7.36
N ALA A 781 8.69 30.19 8.40
CA ALA A 781 7.53 30.59 9.20
C ALA A 781 6.30 31.09 8.40
N PRO A 782 5.08 30.88 8.91
CA PRO A 782 3.92 31.63 8.43
C PRO A 782 4.12 33.11 8.78
N GLN A 783 4.29 33.95 7.76
CA GLN A 783 4.27 35.40 7.96
C GLN A 783 2.83 35.82 8.26
N SER A 784 2.63 36.38 9.46
CA SER A 784 1.45 37.15 9.82
C SER A 784 1.22 38.25 8.77
N THR A 785 0.16 38.14 7.98
CA THR A 785 -0.24 39.17 7.01
C THR A 785 -0.86 40.35 7.75
N GLY A 786 -0.04 41.29 8.21
CA GLY A 786 -0.49 42.65 8.48
C GLY A 786 -0.94 43.31 7.17
N SER A 787 -2.16 43.88 7.16
CA SER A 787 -2.70 44.56 5.98
C SER A 787 -1.92 45.86 5.68
N PRO A 788 -1.56 46.17 4.42
CA PRO A 788 -0.87 47.42 4.12
C PRO A 788 -1.89 48.56 3.97
N ASN A 789 -1.87 49.50 4.92
CA ASN A 789 -2.50 50.80 4.73
C ASN A 789 -1.50 51.68 3.96
N VAL A 790 -1.94 52.23 2.82
CA VAL A 790 -1.10 52.98 1.89
C VAL A 790 -1.16 54.46 2.22
N ASP A 791 -0.02 55.05 2.55
CA ASP A 791 0.25 56.49 2.41
C ASP A 791 1.58 56.70 1.66
N PRO A 792 1.75 57.80 0.90
CA PRO A 792 2.79 57.95 -0.13
C PRO A 792 4.19 58.27 0.42
N PRO A 793 5.27 58.00 -0.35
CA PRO A 793 6.63 57.95 0.20
C PRO A 793 7.24 59.34 0.41
N THR A 794 7.84 59.54 1.58
CA THR A 794 8.85 60.58 1.81
C THR A 794 10.24 60.02 1.53
N LEU A 795 11.03 60.78 0.75
CA LEU A 795 12.46 60.53 0.52
C LEU A 795 13.22 60.60 1.87
N PHE A 796 14.20 59.70 2.03
CA PHE A 796 15.15 59.54 3.14
C PHE A 796 14.65 58.68 4.31
N ASP A 797 14.95 57.38 4.26
CA ASP A 797 15.83 56.73 5.25
C ASP A 797 16.26 55.34 4.75
N ASP A 798 17.57 55.10 4.80
CA ASP A 798 18.26 53.84 4.56
C ASP A 798 18.15 52.91 5.78
N GLU A 799 18.38 51.62 5.54
CA GLU A 799 18.48 50.50 6.49
C GLU A 799 17.15 49.90 7.00
N LEU A 800 16.44 49.23 6.08
CA LEU A 800 15.59 48.10 6.44
C LEU A 800 16.37 46.80 6.30
N ALA A 801 16.37 46.03 7.38
CA ALA A 801 16.91 44.68 7.47
C ALA A 801 16.47 43.82 6.28
N ASP A 802 17.47 43.27 5.60
CA ASP A 802 17.29 42.32 4.50
C ASP A 802 16.58 41.08 5.05
N SER A 803 15.28 40.96 4.75
CA SER A 803 14.54 39.72 4.95
C SER A 803 15.16 38.67 4.03
N SER A 804 16.07 37.85 4.57
CA SER A 804 16.74 36.80 3.79
C SER A 804 15.69 35.85 3.20
N PRO A 805 15.59 35.75 1.85
CA PRO A 805 14.84 34.68 1.23
C PRO A 805 15.56 33.36 1.50
N LEU A 806 14.80 32.27 1.60
CA LEU A 806 15.31 30.90 1.45
C LEU A 806 16.36 30.86 0.32
N PRO A 807 17.49 30.13 0.47
CA PRO A 807 18.41 29.92 -0.64
C PRO A 807 17.65 29.24 -1.78
N ARG A 808 17.28 30.02 -2.79
CA ARG A 808 16.69 29.50 -4.03
C ARG A 808 17.76 28.62 -4.65
N PRO A 809 17.53 27.31 -4.86
CA PRO A 809 18.45 26.52 -5.65
C PRO A 809 18.62 27.23 -6.99
N ASP A 810 19.86 27.48 -7.40
CA ASP A 810 20.21 28.26 -8.59
C ASP A 810 19.41 27.82 -9.83
N TRP A 811 19.10 26.53 -9.92
CA TRP A 811 18.24 25.93 -10.94
C TRP A 811 16.82 26.50 -11.02
N VAL A 812 16.10 26.68 -9.90
CA VAL A 812 14.70 27.16 -9.91
C VAL A 812 14.65 28.59 -10.45
N THR A 813 15.60 29.41 -10.01
CA THR A 813 15.76 30.77 -10.49
C THR A 813 16.04 30.77 -11.99
N ARG A 814 16.94 29.92 -12.47
CA ARG A 814 17.23 29.80 -13.91
C ARG A 814 16.03 29.33 -14.73
N LEU A 815 15.24 28.38 -14.23
CA LEU A 815 14.01 27.90 -14.89
C LEU A 815 13.00 29.03 -15.07
N LEU A 816 12.69 29.77 -14.01
CA LEU A 816 11.72 30.88 -14.06
C LEU A 816 12.19 32.04 -14.97
N HIS A 817 13.49 32.19 -15.17
CA HIS A 817 14.07 33.18 -16.09
C HIS A 817 14.28 32.64 -17.52
N SER A 818 14.04 31.35 -17.78
CA SER A 818 14.22 30.76 -19.12
C SER A 818 13.32 31.42 -20.17
N SER A 819 13.76 31.38 -21.43
CA SER A 819 12.94 31.84 -22.56
C SER A 819 11.67 30.99 -22.71
N ALA A 820 11.76 29.68 -22.46
CA ALA A 820 10.65 28.75 -22.53
C ALA A 820 9.54 29.08 -21.51
N TYR A 821 9.89 29.31 -20.24
CA TYR A 821 8.93 29.70 -19.20
C TYR A 821 8.26 31.04 -19.52
N ARG A 822 9.05 32.03 -19.97
CA ARG A 822 8.51 33.35 -20.39
C ARG A 822 7.57 33.24 -21.58
N ALA A 823 7.90 32.40 -22.57
CA ALA A 823 7.04 32.14 -23.72
C ALA A 823 5.72 31.48 -23.30
N GLN A 824 5.77 30.46 -22.43
CA GLN A 824 4.55 29.83 -21.91
C GLN A 824 3.67 30.80 -21.15
N LYS A 825 4.25 31.64 -20.29
CA LYS A 825 3.51 32.67 -19.55
C LYS A 825 2.79 33.66 -20.46
N GLN A 826 3.40 34.03 -21.60
CA GLN A 826 2.76 34.88 -22.61
C GLN A 826 1.59 34.18 -23.31
N VAL A 827 1.71 32.87 -23.59
CA VAL A 827 0.65 32.07 -24.23
C VAL A 827 -0.54 31.85 -23.30
N VAL A 828 -0.28 31.50 -22.04
CA VAL A 828 -1.31 31.16 -21.05
C VAL A 828 -2.08 32.40 -20.56
N GLY A 829 -1.42 33.56 -20.49
CA GLY A 829 -2.05 34.81 -20.07
C GLY A 829 -2.15 34.97 -18.55
N ARG A 830 -3.27 35.52 -18.06
CA ARG A 830 -3.44 35.88 -16.64
C ARG A 830 -3.74 34.63 -15.80
N LEU A 831 -2.86 34.36 -14.84
CA LEU A 831 -2.98 33.28 -13.86
C LEU A 831 -3.21 33.86 -12.45
N ALA A 832 -3.84 33.08 -11.57
CA ALA A 832 -3.96 33.39 -10.15
C ALA A 832 -2.71 32.97 -9.36
N ILE A 833 -2.01 31.93 -9.83
CA ILE A 833 -0.73 31.48 -9.27
C ILE A 833 0.39 32.46 -9.61
N THR A 834 1.20 32.80 -8.61
CA THR A 834 2.36 33.71 -8.74
C THR A 834 3.65 32.95 -9.04
N ASP A 835 4.64 33.61 -9.64
CA ASP A 835 5.97 33.01 -9.86
C ASP A 835 6.64 32.63 -8.53
N GLU A 836 6.35 33.34 -7.43
CA GLU A 836 6.84 32.99 -6.10
C GLU A 836 6.25 31.66 -5.63
N GLN A 837 4.94 31.43 -5.83
CA GLN A 837 4.30 30.14 -5.53
C GLN A 837 4.90 29.00 -6.37
N VAL A 838 5.16 29.23 -7.66
CA VAL A 838 5.84 28.25 -8.54
C VAL A 838 7.26 27.98 -8.02
N SER A 839 8.00 29.03 -7.67
CA SER A 839 9.35 28.94 -7.11
C SER A 839 9.38 28.11 -5.83
N ARG A 840 8.47 28.37 -4.88
CA ARG A 840 8.38 27.63 -3.63
C ARG A 840 8.08 26.15 -3.88
N VAL A 841 7.08 25.82 -4.71
CA VAL A 841 6.76 24.41 -5.01
C VAL A 841 7.90 23.68 -5.70
N LEU A 842 8.55 24.29 -6.70
CA LEU A 842 9.69 23.68 -7.37
C LEU A 842 10.87 23.49 -6.43
N THR A 843 11.20 24.50 -5.62
CA THR A 843 12.25 24.39 -4.60
C THR A 843 11.96 23.24 -3.64
N ARG A 844 10.71 23.10 -3.20
CA ARG A 844 10.30 22.02 -2.30
C ARG A 844 10.28 20.66 -2.97
N LEU A 845 9.86 20.55 -4.23
CA LEU A 845 9.94 19.29 -4.98
C LEU A 845 11.40 18.89 -5.21
N LEU A 846 12.31 19.82 -5.50
CA LEU A 846 13.73 19.49 -5.67
C LEU A 846 14.37 18.89 -4.42
N THR A 847 14.06 19.46 -3.25
CA THR A 847 14.60 18.97 -1.98
C THR A 847 13.80 17.79 -1.43
N ALA A 848 12.62 17.52 -2.00
CA ALA A 848 11.81 16.38 -1.62
C ALA A 848 12.40 15.06 -2.18
N PRO A 849 12.35 13.98 -1.39
CA PRO A 849 12.70 12.63 -1.83
C PRO A 849 11.95 12.25 -3.12
N GLN A 850 12.68 11.71 -4.10
CA GLN A 850 12.14 11.31 -5.42
C GLN A 850 11.37 12.43 -6.14
N HIS A 851 11.67 13.69 -5.78
CA HIS A 851 10.98 14.87 -6.28
C HIS A 851 9.46 14.84 -6.11
N ARG A 852 9.00 14.31 -4.97
CA ARG A 852 7.60 14.01 -4.72
C ARG A 852 7.10 14.64 -3.41
N LEU A 853 5.97 15.35 -3.47
CA LEU A 853 5.29 15.92 -2.31
C LEU A 853 3.88 15.33 -2.16
N ALA A 854 3.45 15.08 -0.92
CA ALA A 854 2.05 14.75 -0.66
C ALA A 854 1.13 15.94 -1.00
N SER A 855 -0.14 15.66 -1.31
CA SER A 855 -1.12 16.72 -1.65
C SER A 855 -1.19 17.81 -0.57
N GLN A 856 -1.28 17.45 0.71
CA GLN A 856 -1.35 18.42 1.81
C GLN A 856 -0.08 19.29 1.93
N GLN A 857 1.10 18.68 1.75
CA GLN A 857 2.36 19.44 1.73
C GLN A 857 2.38 20.43 0.58
N CYS A 858 1.94 20.01 -0.61
CA CYS A 858 1.89 20.90 -1.76
C CYS A 858 0.89 22.05 -1.55
N ALA A 859 -0.27 21.77 -0.95
CA ALA A 859 -1.26 22.79 -0.59
C ALA A 859 -0.69 23.80 0.43
N LEU A 860 0.01 23.31 1.46
CA LEU A 860 0.70 24.13 2.46
C LEU A 860 1.76 25.04 1.82
N VAL A 861 2.62 24.49 0.95
CA VAL A 861 3.67 25.25 0.24
C VAL A 861 3.09 26.30 -0.71
N LEU A 862 1.96 26.00 -1.33
CA LEU A 862 1.22 26.93 -2.18
C LEU A 862 0.39 27.95 -1.41
N GLU A 863 0.21 27.76 -0.10
CA GLU A 863 -0.68 28.54 0.75
C GLU A 863 -2.12 28.59 0.20
N VAL A 864 -2.58 27.44 -0.33
CA VAL A 864 -3.95 27.28 -0.83
C VAL A 864 -4.71 26.27 0.01
N ALA A 865 -6.03 26.42 0.08
CA ALA A 865 -6.88 25.38 0.63
C ALA A 865 -6.68 24.06 -0.15
N PRO A 866 -6.66 22.89 0.50
CA PRO A 866 -6.50 21.59 -0.16
C PRO A 866 -7.48 21.38 -1.32
N ALA A 867 -8.73 21.82 -1.16
CA ALA A 867 -9.76 21.78 -2.21
C ALA A 867 -9.41 22.59 -3.47
N ARG A 868 -8.56 23.61 -3.37
CA ARG A 868 -8.11 24.45 -4.50
C ARG A 868 -6.81 23.95 -5.14
N LEU A 869 -6.14 22.97 -4.53
CA LEU A 869 -4.88 22.42 -5.02
C LEU A 869 -4.98 21.90 -6.46
N PRO A 870 -6.00 21.12 -6.88
CA PRO A 870 -6.07 20.64 -8.26
C PRO A 870 -6.10 21.77 -9.29
N GLY A 871 -6.84 22.85 -9.00
CA GLY A 871 -6.90 24.03 -9.88
C GLY A 871 -5.60 24.85 -9.88
N ALA A 872 -4.92 24.95 -8.74
CA ALA A 872 -3.60 25.56 -8.64
C ALA A 872 -2.56 24.77 -9.45
N LEU A 873 -2.54 23.44 -9.30
CA LEU A 873 -1.64 22.57 -10.05
C LEU A 873 -1.91 22.62 -11.55
N GLU A 874 -3.17 22.73 -11.97
CA GLU A 874 -3.47 22.86 -13.41
C GLU A 874 -2.92 24.18 -13.99
N GLN A 875 -2.91 25.27 -13.22
CA GLN A 875 -2.25 26.52 -13.64
C GLN A 875 -0.72 26.35 -13.71
N ILE A 876 -0.12 25.64 -12.76
CA ILE A 876 1.32 25.33 -12.76
C ILE A 876 1.68 24.43 -13.96
N ARG A 877 0.87 23.41 -14.25
CA ARG A 877 1.05 22.52 -15.41
C ARG A 877 0.97 23.28 -16.73
N LYS A 878 0.09 24.27 -16.86
CA LYS A 878 0.06 25.14 -18.06
C LYS A 878 1.36 25.92 -18.26
N LEU A 879 2.07 26.24 -17.18
CA LEU A 879 3.36 26.92 -17.24
C LEU A 879 4.53 25.95 -17.50
N LEU A 880 4.47 24.73 -16.93
CA LEU A 880 5.60 23.80 -16.88
C LEU A 880 5.53 22.63 -17.88
N ASN A 881 4.34 22.17 -18.26
CA ASN A 881 4.16 20.99 -19.12
C ASN A 881 4.11 21.42 -20.60
N ILE A 882 5.27 21.62 -21.21
CA ILE A 882 5.38 22.06 -22.61
C ILE A 882 4.99 20.91 -23.54
N GLU A 883 4.16 21.20 -24.55
CA GLU A 883 3.71 20.25 -25.59
C GLU A 883 3.02 18.98 -25.05
N GLY A 884 2.50 19.03 -23.82
CA GLY A 884 1.76 17.92 -23.20
C GLY A 884 2.62 16.92 -22.43
N TYR A 885 3.95 17.09 -22.39
CA TYR A 885 4.83 16.28 -21.55
C TYR A 885 4.77 16.73 -20.09
N ALA A 886 4.69 15.78 -19.16
CA ALA A 886 4.35 16.06 -17.77
C ALA A 886 5.58 16.33 -16.88
N VAL A 887 6.16 17.53 -17.00
CA VAL A 887 7.21 18.02 -16.07
C VAL A 887 6.71 18.01 -14.63
N ILE A 888 5.48 18.46 -14.39
CA ILE A 888 4.76 18.22 -13.15
C ILE A 888 3.54 17.33 -13.40
N ALA A 889 3.43 16.30 -12.58
CA ALA A 889 2.31 15.34 -12.59
C ALA A 889 1.67 15.21 -11.21
N ARG A 890 0.40 14.82 -11.20
CA ARG A 890 -0.32 14.39 -9.99
C ARG A 890 -0.59 12.90 -10.09
N GLU A 891 -0.11 12.12 -9.14
CA GLU A 891 -0.32 10.68 -9.11
C GLU A 891 -1.80 10.38 -8.80
N PRO A 892 -2.52 9.58 -9.63
CA PRO A 892 -3.94 9.32 -9.41
C PRO A 892 -4.27 8.63 -8.08
N ALA A 893 -3.43 7.69 -7.65
CA ALA A 893 -3.70 6.85 -6.48
C ALA A 893 -3.56 7.61 -5.15
N THR A 894 -2.56 8.48 -5.04
CA THR A 894 -2.23 9.18 -3.78
C THR A 894 -2.47 10.68 -3.82
N GLY A 895 -2.73 11.24 -5.02
CA GLY A 895 -2.76 12.69 -5.23
C GLY A 895 -1.40 13.38 -5.08
N ALA A 896 -0.29 12.65 -4.86
CA ALA A 896 1.03 13.23 -4.71
C ALA A 896 1.47 13.99 -5.97
N VAL A 897 2.18 15.09 -5.77
CA VAL A 897 2.73 15.93 -6.83
C VAL A 897 4.18 15.50 -7.08
N ILE A 898 4.52 15.23 -8.33
CA ILE A 898 5.83 14.73 -8.75
C ILE A 898 6.42 15.69 -9.77
N LEU A 899 7.71 16.01 -9.62
CA LEU A 899 8.52 16.74 -10.59
C LEU A 899 9.43 15.75 -11.35
N ASP A 900 9.30 15.71 -12.67
CA ASP A 900 10.27 15.06 -13.54
C ASP A 900 11.42 16.04 -13.82
N LEU A 901 12.51 15.87 -13.07
CA LEU A 901 13.64 16.78 -13.11
C LEU A 901 14.43 16.69 -14.43
N GLU A 902 14.58 15.48 -14.98
CA GLU A 902 15.29 15.28 -16.23
C GLU A 902 14.57 15.96 -17.39
N LEU A 903 13.24 15.76 -17.47
CA LEU A 903 12.40 16.42 -18.45
C LEU A 903 12.39 17.94 -18.26
N ALA A 904 12.36 18.44 -17.02
CA ALA A 904 12.42 19.87 -16.75
C ALA A 904 13.75 20.49 -17.23
N VAL A 905 14.88 19.82 -16.99
CA VAL A 905 16.21 20.24 -17.48
C VAL A 905 16.24 20.31 -19.01
N GLU A 906 15.71 19.28 -19.68
CA GLU A 906 15.65 19.21 -21.13
C GLU A 906 14.78 20.32 -21.74
N GLN A 907 13.55 20.48 -21.26
CA GLN A 907 12.57 21.41 -21.85
C GLN A 907 12.90 22.89 -21.61
N PHE A 908 13.44 23.23 -20.44
CA PHE A 908 13.74 24.61 -20.08
C PHE A 908 15.18 25.01 -20.36
N GLY A 909 16.03 24.07 -20.81
CA GLY A 909 17.42 24.33 -21.19
C GLY A 909 18.29 24.81 -20.02
N VAL A 910 18.00 24.34 -18.81
CA VAL A 910 18.65 24.75 -17.56
C VAL A 910 19.47 23.60 -16.98
N THR A 911 20.77 23.78 -16.81
CA THR A 911 21.64 22.74 -16.19
C THR A 911 21.39 22.66 -14.69
N LEU A 912 21.51 21.49 -14.07
CA LEU A 912 21.43 21.35 -12.61
C LEU A 912 22.56 22.09 -11.89
#